data_AF-A0A1E4HEM3-F1
#
_entry.id   AF-A0A1E4HEM3-F1
#
_cell.length_a   1.000
_cell.length_b   1.000
_cell.length_c   1.000
_cell.angle_alpha   90.00
_cell.angle_beta   90.00
_cell.angle_gamma   90.00
#
_symmetry.space_group_name_H-M   'P 1'
#
loop_
_entity.id
_entity.type
_entity.pdbx_description
1 polymer ?
#
loop_
_entity_poly.entity_id
_entity_poly.type
_entity_poly.pdbx_seq_one_letter_code
_entity_poly.pdbx_strand_id
1 'polypeptide(L)'
;FALGVTEVDPARMNLLVERFISKERNEPPDIDVDFEHERREEVIQYIYAKYGRERAALAATVICYRGRSAVRDVAKALGLPPDQVDQLSGIFGWRGEQSLDERLREHGFDPQGAVLRRVLKLTAELRDMPRHLSQHVGGFVISDAPLAELVPVENAAMPDRTIIQWDKDDLDTMKLLKVDCLALGMLSCVRRCLDLLRAHRGQDYSLATLPAEDPQTYEMIQRADTVGVFQIESRAQMAMLPRHRPENFYDLVIQVAIVRPGPIQGDMVHPYLRRRRGEEPVDYPSEDLKAVFERTLGVPLFQEQVMKLAIVAAGYTAGEADQLRRAMAAWKRHGGMEHHRERIIRGMLERGYTAEFAARLFEQIKGFGSYGFPESHAASFAGIVYASCWLKCHEPAAFACALLNAQPMGFYGPSQIVQDAQRHGIAVRPVDVRHSEWDCTLEDDARDQPALRLGLRQVRGFREDVAVRISAARAVRAFVDVTELCARTGIDRRQQELLAEAGALRGLAGHRHRAKWAVAGVESQLPLFGRASPAEEAVVLPVPSVAENLQSDYARTGLSLGPHPLQLIRPRLRAARFADSRSLRGQPHQSAVRAAGLVTQRQRPQTASGVTFITIEDEHGAINVVVWSQVAERQRRAYLEARLLGVEGQWECVDGVAHLIARRLTDMSAWLGELDSRSRDFR
;
A
#
# COMPACT_ATOMS: atom_id res chain seq x y z
N PHE A 1 6.12 -4.56 -26.78
CA PHE A 1 4.85 -4.31 -27.46
C PHE A 1 4.58 -5.38 -28.52
N ALA A 2 5.19 -5.33 -29.71
CA ALA A 2 4.90 -6.32 -30.77
C ALA A 2 5.10 -7.79 -30.37
N LEU A 3 6.08 -8.08 -29.51
CA LEU A 3 6.36 -9.41 -28.97
C LEU A 3 5.59 -9.75 -27.68
N GLY A 4 4.67 -8.90 -27.22
CA GLY A 4 3.92 -9.11 -25.98
C GLY A 4 4.70 -8.86 -24.67
N VAL A 5 5.94 -8.37 -24.73
CA VAL A 5 6.76 -8.09 -23.52
C VAL A 5 6.26 -6.87 -22.72
N THR A 6 5.54 -5.95 -23.37
CA THR A 6 4.94 -4.78 -22.70
C THR A 6 3.65 -4.40 -23.43
N GLU A 7 2.65 -3.99 -22.65
CA GLU A 7 1.33 -3.54 -23.12
C GLU A 7 1.30 -2.05 -23.50
N VAL A 8 2.38 -1.30 -23.25
CA VAL A 8 2.43 0.13 -23.58
C VAL A 8 2.63 0.31 -25.08
N ASP A 9 1.64 0.92 -25.73
CA ASP A 9 1.68 1.26 -27.15
C ASP A 9 2.68 2.40 -27.41
N PRO A 10 3.79 2.15 -28.14
CA PRO A 10 4.78 3.17 -28.45
C PRO A 10 4.26 4.24 -29.41
N ALA A 11 3.12 4.06 -30.07
CA ALA A 11 2.51 5.11 -30.89
C ALA A 11 1.78 6.17 -30.04
N ARG A 12 1.32 5.80 -28.83
CA ARG A 12 0.61 6.70 -27.91
C ARG A 12 1.57 7.53 -27.05
N MET A 13 2.87 7.26 -27.13
CA MET A 13 3.87 7.85 -26.26
C MET A 13 5.18 8.08 -26.99
N ASN A 14 5.84 9.20 -26.72
CA ASN A 14 7.10 9.51 -27.36
C ASN A 14 8.26 8.82 -26.60
N LEU A 15 8.30 7.49 -26.64
CA LEU A 15 9.29 6.67 -25.93
C LEU A 15 10.66 6.74 -26.62
N LEU A 16 11.71 7.10 -25.88
CA LEU A 16 13.09 7.02 -26.36
C LEU A 16 13.58 5.56 -26.27
N VAL A 17 13.71 4.88 -27.40
CA VAL A 17 14.25 3.51 -27.47
C VAL A 17 15.68 3.47 -26.95
N GLU A 18 16.45 4.54 -27.17
CA GLU A 18 17.84 4.71 -26.74
C GLU A 18 17.98 4.63 -25.21
N ARG A 19 16.91 4.96 -24.48
CA ARG A 19 16.86 4.75 -23.02
C ARG A 19 16.89 3.25 -22.70
N PHE A 20 16.09 2.46 -23.42
CA PHE A 20 15.99 1.01 -23.21
C PHE A 20 17.21 0.26 -23.75
N ILE A 21 17.65 0.55 -24.97
CA ILE A 21 18.81 -0.06 -25.61
C ILE A 21 19.59 0.99 -26.40
N SER A 22 20.89 1.12 -26.15
CA SER A 22 21.76 2.08 -26.84
C SER A 22 22.92 1.35 -27.52
N LYS A 23 23.18 1.71 -28.78
CA LYS A 23 24.31 1.18 -29.57
C LYS A 23 25.66 1.51 -28.94
N GLU A 24 25.75 2.62 -28.22
CA GLU A 24 26.99 3.07 -27.57
C GLU A 24 27.26 2.35 -26.25
N ARG A 25 26.26 1.64 -25.70
CA ARG A 25 26.29 1.16 -24.32
C ARG A 25 26.97 -0.20 -24.15
N ASN A 26 27.05 -1.04 -25.18
CA ASN A 26 27.59 -2.41 -25.13
C ASN A 26 27.31 -3.17 -23.80
N GLU A 27 26.13 -2.94 -23.22
CA GLU A 27 25.63 -3.59 -22.00
C GLU A 27 24.29 -4.25 -22.36
N PRO A 28 23.99 -5.41 -21.77
CA PRO A 28 22.68 -6.04 -21.95
C PRO A 28 21.56 -5.14 -21.40
N PRO A 29 20.36 -5.15 -22.01
CA PRO A 29 19.21 -4.45 -21.45
C PRO A 29 18.73 -5.13 -20.16
N ASP A 30 18.39 -4.33 -19.15
CA ASP A 30 17.75 -4.79 -17.92
C ASP A 30 16.23 -4.80 -18.14
N ILE A 31 15.61 -5.98 -18.05
CA ILE A 31 14.17 -6.15 -18.28
C ILE A 31 13.51 -6.65 -17.00
N ASP A 32 12.80 -5.73 -16.35
CA ASP A 32 12.00 -6.01 -15.17
C ASP A 32 10.57 -6.31 -15.60
N VAL A 33 10.01 -7.44 -15.14
CA VAL A 33 8.64 -7.85 -15.47
C VAL A 33 7.83 -8.04 -14.20
N ASP A 34 6.71 -7.33 -14.11
CA ASP A 34 5.74 -7.45 -13.03
C ASP A 34 4.76 -8.59 -13.31
N PHE A 35 4.68 -9.54 -12.37
CA PHE A 35 3.74 -10.66 -12.39
C PHE A 35 2.71 -10.54 -11.26
N GLU A 36 1.64 -11.33 -11.37
CA GLU A 36 0.70 -11.55 -10.27
C GLU A 36 1.44 -12.09 -9.03
N HIS A 37 1.21 -11.48 -7.87
CA HIS A 37 1.88 -11.89 -6.64
C HIS A 37 1.62 -13.36 -6.28
N GLU A 38 0.39 -13.84 -6.50
CA GLU A 38 -0.04 -15.19 -6.14
C GLU A 38 0.53 -16.27 -7.06
N ARG A 39 0.88 -15.91 -8.30
CA ARG A 39 1.39 -16.84 -9.32
C ARG A 39 2.89 -16.70 -9.55
N ARG A 40 3.56 -15.90 -8.72
CA ARG A 40 5.01 -15.71 -8.80
C ARG A 40 5.78 -17.02 -8.70
N GLU A 41 5.32 -17.96 -7.87
CA GLU A 41 5.95 -19.28 -7.73
C GLU A 41 5.92 -20.04 -9.07
N GLU A 42 4.81 -19.99 -9.81
CA GLU A 42 4.69 -20.66 -11.12
C GLU A 42 5.75 -20.14 -12.09
N VAL A 43 5.98 -18.82 -12.11
CA VAL A 43 6.98 -18.18 -12.98
C VAL A 43 8.40 -18.59 -12.56
N ILE A 44 8.68 -18.60 -11.27
CA ILE A 44 9.97 -19.03 -10.72
C ILE A 44 10.27 -20.47 -11.11
N GLN A 45 9.32 -21.37 -10.91
CA GLN A 45 9.49 -22.78 -11.25
C GLN A 45 9.61 -23.00 -12.75
N TYR A 46 8.91 -22.20 -13.57
CA TYR A 46 9.11 -22.22 -15.02
C TYR A 46 10.54 -21.86 -15.42
N ILE A 47 11.15 -20.84 -14.80
CA ILE A 47 12.54 -20.44 -15.07
C ILE A 47 13.49 -21.59 -14.72
N TYR A 48 13.32 -22.21 -13.55
CA TYR A 48 14.13 -23.37 -13.16
C TYR A 48 13.96 -24.55 -14.11
N ALA A 49 12.73 -24.87 -14.53
CA ALA A 49 12.46 -25.96 -15.46
C ALA A 49 13.07 -25.69 -16.85
N LYS A 50 13.04 -24.44 -17.31
CA LYS A 50 13.52 -24.05 -18.64
C LYS A 50 15.04 -23.99 -18.74
N TYR A 51 15.71 -23.39 -17.75
CA TYR A 51 17.16 -23.14 -17.79
C TYR A 51 17.96 -24.17 -16.99
N GLY A 52 17.32 -24.90 -16.08
CA GLY A 52 17.94 -25.83 -15.15
C GLY A 52 18.39 -25.13 -13.87
N ARG A 53 18.23 -25.80 -12.72
CA ARG A 53 18.63 -25.30 -11.39
C ARG A 53 20.13 -25.08 -11.22
N GLU A 54 20.93 -25.70 -12.08
CA GLU A 54 22.39 -25.51 -12.11
C GLU A 54 22.78 -24.18 -12.74
N ARG A 55 21.93 -23.60 -13.60
CA ARG A 55 22.23 -22.40 -14.40
C ARG A 55 21.35 -21.20 -14.06
N ALA A 56 20.29 -21.41 -13.29
CA ALA A 56 19.42 -20.36 -12.80
C ALA A 56 19.33 -20.41 -11.27
N ALA A 57 19.41 -19.24 -10.63
CA ALA A 57 19.25 -19.09 -9.18
C ALA A 57 18.74 -17.69 -8.84
N LEU A 58 18.20 -17.55 -7.63
CA LEU A 58 17.86 -16.26 -7.05
C LEU A 58 19.13 -15.57 -6.53
N ALA A 59 19.22 -14.25 -6.70
CA ALA A 59 20.22 -13.43 -6.03
C ALA A 59 19.94 -13.36 -4.52
N ALA A 60 20.99 -13.11 -3.73
CA ALA A 60 20.84 -12.80 -2.32
C ALA A 60 20.53 -11.32 -2.08
N THR A 61 20.07 -11.04 -0.87
CA THR A 61 19.99 -9.71 -0.31
C THR A 61 20.65 -9.75 1.05
N VAL A 62 21.70 -8.97 1.21
CA VAL A 62 22.41 -8.86 2.49
C VAL A 62 21.59 -7.98 3.44
N ILE A 63 20.98 -8.60 4.44
CA ILE A 63 20.22 -7.85 5.45
C ILE A 63 21.18 -7.37 6.53
N CYS A 64 21.37 -6.06 6.63
CA CYS A 64 22.16 -5.44 7.69
C CYS A 64 21.31 -5.05 8.91
N TYR A 65 21.95 -5.02 10.07
CA TYR A 65 21.38 -4.48 11.29
C TYR A 65 21.01 -3.00 11.14
N ARG A 66 19.76 -2.67 11.45
CA ARG A 66 19.27 -1.28 11.58
C ARG A 66 18.84 -1.04 13.02
N GLY A 67 18.62 0.22 13.41
CA GLY A 67 18.40 0.59 14.82
C GLY A 67 17.40 -0.30 15.58
N ARG A 68 16.25 -0.63 14.97
CA ARG A 68 15.23 -1.49 15.60
C ARG A 68 15.63 -2.96 15.76
N SER A 69 16.32 -3.53 14.77
CA SER A 69 16.73 -4.94 14.80
C SER A 69 17.96 -5.11 15.67
N ALA A 70 18.91 -4.18 15.61
CA ALA A 70 20.10 -4.16 16.45
C ALA A 70 19.74 -4.11 17.93
N VAL A 71 18.94 -3.12 18.35
CA VAL A 71 18.57 -2.99 19.78
C VAL A 71 17.78 -4.20 20.28
N ARG A 72 16.92 -4.78 19.44
CA ARG A 72 16.10 -5.94 19.81
C ARG A 72 16.96 -7.16 20.09
N ASP A 73 17.87 -7.49 19.19
CA ASP A 73 18.72 -8.67 19.31
C ASP A 73 19.75 -8.49 20.47
N VAL A 74 20.30 -7.27 20.64
CA VAL A 74 21.18 -6.93 21.77
C VAL A 74 20.46 -7.00 23.11
N ALA A 75 19.28 -6.38 23.23
CA ALA A 75 18.52 -6.35 24.47
C ALA A 75 18.09 -7.77 24.89
N LYS A 76 17.68 -8.59 23.92
CA LYS A 76 17.37 -10.01 24.15
C LYS A 76 18.61 -10.78 24.63
N ALA A 77 19.76 -10.58 24.00
CA ALA A 77 21.02 -11.23 24.40
C ALA A 77 21.48 -10.82 25.80
N LEU A 78 21.21 -9.58 26.22
CA LEU A 78 21.50 -9.07 27.57
C LEU A 78 20.43 -9.44 28.61
N GLY A 79 19.41 -10.22 28.24
CA GLY A 79 18.43 -10.79 29.17
C GLY A 79 17.25 -9.87 29.51
N LEU A 80 16.96 -8.85 28.69
CA LEU A 80 15.78 -8.01 28.93
C LEU A 80 14.48 -8.77 28.64
N PRO A 81 13.43 -8.56 29.45
CA PRO A 81 12.09 -9.09 29.21
C PRO A 81 11.51 -8.68 27.84
N PRO A 82 10.66 -9.51 27.21
CA PRO A 82 10.10 -9.23 25.88
C PRO A 82 9.37 -7.88 25.75
N ASP A 83 8.65 -7.47 26.79
CA ASP A 83 7.96 -6.19 26.88
C ASP A 83 8.93 -5.00 26.82
N GLN A 84 10.04 -5.08 27.56
CA GLN A 84 11.09 -4.06 27.51
C GLN A 84 11.81 -4.03 26.16
N VAL A 85 12.05 -5.20 25.57
CA VAL A 85 12.65 -5.31 24.24
C VAL A 85 11.79 -4.63 23.17
N ASP A 86 10.47 -4.86 23.21
CA ASP A 86 9.55 -4.25 22.27
C ASP A 86 9.42 -2.73 22.46
N GLN A 87 9.42 -2.26 23.71
CA GLN A 87 9.47 -0.82 24.00
C GLN A 87 10.75 -0.18 23.47
N LEU A 88 11.94 -0.76 23.75
CA LEU A 88 13.22 -0.26 23.25
C LEU A 88 13.28 -0.26 21.71
N SER A 89 12.78 -1.31 21.06
CA SER A 89 12.67 -1.36 19.60
C SER A 89 11.74 -0.27 19.05
N GLY A 90 10.67 0.07 19.77
CA GLY A 90 9.79 1.21 19.47
C GLY A 90 10.52 2.54 19.52
N ILE A 91 11.30 2.77 20.58
CA ILE A 91 12.09 3.99 20.81
C ILE A 91 13.10 4.23 19.68
N PHE A 92 13.89 3.20 19.34
CA PHE A 92 14.85 3.25 18.22
C PHE A 92 14.18 3.33 16.85
N GLY A 93 12.91 2.98 16.76
CA GLY A 93 12.11 3.12 15.55
C GLY A 93 11.73 4.55 15.24
N TRP A 94 11.85 5.48 16.19
CA TRP A 94 11.45 6.88 16.03
C TRP A 94 12.63 7.75 15.57
N ARG A 95 12.34 8.66 14.63
CA ARG A 95 13.24 9.73 14.18
C ARG A 95 12.62 11.08 14.52
N GLY A 96 13.24 11.83 15.40
CA GLY A 96 12.90 13.22 15.70
C GLY A 96 14.06 13.90 16.41
N GLU A 97 13.87 15.16 16.79
CA GLU A 97 14.96 16.02 17.26
C GLU A 97 15.39 15.74 18.71
N GLN A 98 14.57 15.03 19.49
CA GLN A 98 14.89 14.63 20.87
C GLN A 98 16.10 13.69 20.94
N SER A 99 16.87 13.89 22.01
CA SER A 99 17.97 12.98 22.36
C SER A 99 17.44 11.58 22.65
N LEU A 100 18.28 10.56 22.49
CA LEU A 100 17.90 9.19 22.82
C LEU A 100 17.58 9.05 24.32
N ASP A 101 18.31 9.75 25.17
CA ASP A 101 18.16 9.73 26.63
C ASP A 101 16.79 10.19 27.11
N GLU A 102 16.27 11.28 26.56
CA GLU A 102 14.92 11.78 26.90
C GLU A 102 13.85 10.73 26.58
N ARG A 103 13.96 10.08 25.42
CA ARG A 103 13.00 9.06 25.00
C ARG A 103 13.01 7.84 25.89
N LEU A 104 14.20 7.44 26.36
CA LEU A 104 14.35 6.33 27.29
C LEU A 104 13.66 6.65 28.62
N ARG A 105 13.90 7.85 29.18
CA ARG A 105 13.27 8.28 30.45
C ARG A 105 11.75 8.32 30.37
N GLU A 106 11.19 8.81 29.27
CA GLU A 106 9.72 8.85 29.06
C GLU A 106 9.07 7.47 29.12
N HIS A 107 9.78 6.41 28.72
CA HIS A 107 9.30 5.03 28.75
C HIS A 107 9.74 4.29 30.02
N GLY A 108 10.22 5.00 31.03
CA GLY A 108 10.63 4.44 32.32
C GLY A 108 12.00 3.76 32.32
N PHE A 109 12.81 3.93 31.27
CA PHE A 109 14.18 3.45 31.23
C PHE A 109 15.15 4.47 31.82
N ASP A 110 16.09 4.03 32.66
CA ASP A 110 17.19 4.85 33.15
C ASP A 110 18.39 4.80 32.17
N PRO A 111 18.71 5.91 31.46
CA PRO A 111 19.85 5.98 30.54
C PRO A 111 21.20 5.68 31.22
N GLN A 112 21.30 5.91 32.52
CA GLN A 112 22.53 5.69 33.31
C GLN A 112 22.61 4.26 33.87
N GLY A 113 21.56 3.46 33.71
CA GLY A 113 21.54 2.05 34.09
C GLY A 113 22.68 1.28 33.40
N ALA A 114 23.40 0.45 34.16
CA ALA A 114 24.57 -0.27 33.64
C ALA A 114 24.22 -1.20 32.45
N VAL A 115 23.06 -1.87 32.52
CA VAL A 115 22.57 -2.74 31.45
C VAL A 115 22.22 -1.91 30.21
N LEU A 116 21.50 -0.79 30.38
CA LEU A 116 21.07 0.02 29.25
C LEU A 116 22.25 0.69 28.54
N ARG A 117 23.26 1.16 29.26
CA ARG A 117 24.50 1.67 28.65
C ARG A 117 25.20 0.62 27.77
N ARG A 118 25.22 -0.65 28.21
CA ARG A 118 25.73 -1.76 27.39
C ARG A 118 24.87 -2.00 26.16
N VAL A 119 23.54 -2.01 26.31
CA VAL A 119 22.60 -2.13 25.18
C VAL A 119 22.87 -1.04 24.14
N LEU A 120 22.95 0.23 24.56
CA LEU A 120 23.16 1.36 23.66
C LEU A 120 24.50 1.29 22.92
N LYS A 121 25.58 0.99 23.65
CA LYS A 121 26.92 0.86 23.07
C LYS A 121 26.97 -0.27 22.03
N LEU A 122 26.53 -1.48 22.40
CA LEU A 122 26.55 -2.64 21.50
C LEU A 122 25.61 -2.45 20.30
N THR A 123 24.48 -1.77 20.49
CA THR A 123 23.56 -1.43 19.39
C THR A 123 24.21 -0.51 18.38
N ALA A 124 25.01 0.46 18.83
CA ALA A 124 25.74 1.36 17.95
C ALA A 124 26.86 0.63 17.17
N GLU A 125 27.59 -0.27 17.83
CA GLU A 125 28.64 -1.08 17.21
C GLU A 125 28.08 -2.08 16.18
N LEU A 126 26.89 -2.63 16.41
CA LEU A 126 26.23 -3.55 15.48
C LEU A 126 25.55 -2.85 14.30
N ARG A 127 25.38 -1.53 14.33
CA ARG A 127 24.64 -0.84 13.26
C ARG A 127 25.34 -1.00 11.92
N ASP A 128 24.55 -1.30 10.89
CA ASP A 128 24.98 -1.51 9.51
C ASP A 128 25.85 -2.76 9.27
N MET A 129 26.14 -3.55 10.31
CA MET A 129 26.78 -4.86 10.19
C MET A 129 25.84 -5.88 9.51
N PRO A 130 26.35 -6.83 8.72
CA PRO A 130 25.55 -7.89 8.11
C PRO A 130 24.95 -8.80 9.18
N ARG A 131 23.67 -9.16 9.02
CA ARG A 131 22.93 -10.04 9.95
C ARG A 131 22.72 -11.43 9.38
N HIS A 132 22.24 -11.51 8.14
CA HIS A 132 21.97 -12.76 7.42
C HIS A 132 21.72 -12.47 5.94
N LEU A 133 21.84 -13.50 5.11
CA LEU A 133 21.37 -13.48 3.73
C LEU A 133 19.87 -13.77 3.68
N SER A 134 19.17 -13.01 2.85
CA SER A 134 17.78 -13.27 2.47
C SER A 134 17.71 -13.48 0.96
N GLN A 135 16.63 -14.09 0.48
CA GLN A 135 16.33 -14.17 -0.95
C GLN A 135 15.98 -12.77 -1.49
N HIS A 136 16.49 -12.42 -2.68
CA HIS A 136 16.04 -11.24 -3.40
C HIS A 136 14.58 -11.38 -3.83
N VAL A 137 13.85 -10.27 -3.80
CA VAL A 137 12.38 -10.24 -4.02
C VAL A 137 11.97 -10.39 -5.48
N GLY A 138 12.92 -10.48 -6.41
CA GLY A 138 12.64 -10.75 -7.83
C GLY A 138 13.84 -11.25 -8.64
N GLY A 139 15.05 -11.10 -8.12
CA GLY A 139 16.27 -11.12 -8.94
C GLY A 139 16.71 -12.53 -9.24
N PHE A 140 16.62 -12.89 -10.51
CA PHE A 140 17.18 -14.10 -11.08
C PHE A 140 18.49 -13.80 -11.76
N VAL A 141 19.45 -14.70 -11.56
CA VAL A 141 20.60 -14.83 -12.43
C VAL A 141 20.38 -16.02 -13.37
N ILE A 142 20.72 -15.85 -14.64
CA ILE A 142 20.70 -16.91 -15.65
C ILE A 142 22.07 -16.94 -16.32
N SER A 143 22.70 -18.11 -16.32
CA SER A 143 24.03 -18.35 -16.87
C SER A 143 23.97 -19.41 -17.99
N ASP A 144 24.93 -19.39 -18.90
CA ASP A 144 25.12 -20.41 -19.92
C ASP A 144 25.84 -21.67 -19.35
N ALA A 145 26.78 -21.45 -18.43
CA ALA A 145 27.50 -22.46 -17.65
C ALA A 145 26.92 -22.63 -16.23
N PRO A 146 27.20 -23.76 -15.53
CA PRO A 146 26.78 -23.97 -14.15
C PRO A 146 27.23 -22.84 -13.22
N LEU A 147 26.29 -22.28 -12.45
CA LEU A 147 26.55 -21.17 -11.52
C LEU A 147 27.58 -21.53 -10.44
N ALA A 148 27.64 -22.81 -10.07
CA ALA A 148 28.58 -23.32 -9.06
C ALA A 148 30.07 -23.16 -9.46
N GLU A 149 30.37 -22.93 -10.75
CA GLU A 149 31.73 -22.62 -11.22
C GLU A 149 32.16 -21.18 -10.85
N LEU A 150 31.20 -20.29 -10.61
CA LEU A 150 31.42 -18.87 -10.30
C LEU A 150 31.14 -18.54 -8.84
N VAL A 151 30.03 -19.04 -8.30
CA VAL A 151 29.53 -18.68 -6.97
C VAL A 151 28.83 -19.88 -6.31
N PRO A 152 29.02 -20.11 -4.99
CA PRO A 152 28.29 -21.15 -4.28
C PRO A 152 26.77 -20.99 -4.43
N VAL A 153 26.11 -22.12 -4.72
CA VAL A 153 24.65 -22.21 -4.84
C VAL A 153 24.10 -22.98 -3.64
N GLU A 154 23.13 -22.41 -2.95
CA GLU A 154 22.48 -23.01 -1.79
C GLU A 154 20.99 -23.24 -2.07
N ASN A 155 20.40 -24.20 -1.35
CA ASN A 155 18.94 -24.32 -1.32
C ASN A 155 18.37 -23.19 -0.47
N ALA A 156 17.35 -22.52 -0.99
CA ALA A 156 16.65 -21.50 -0.22
C ALA A 156 15.71 -22.15 0.82
N ALA A 157 15.22 -21.34 1.77
CA ALA A 157 14.29 -21.83 2.79
C ALA A 157 12.93 -22.29 2.23
N MET A 158 12.54 -21.79 1.06
CA MET A 158 11.35 -22.27 0.36
C MET A 158 11.68 -23.51 -0.48
N PRO A 159 10.80 -24.52 -0.51
CA PRO A 159 11.00 -25.72 -1.32
C PRO A 159 11.32 -25.37 -2.78
N ASP A 160 12.21 -26.16 -3.37
CA ASP A 160 12.53 -26.09 -4.80
C ASP A 160 13.03 -24.73 -5.31
N ARG A 161 13.68 -23.97 -4.43
CA ARG A 161 14.38 -22.73 -4.79
C ARG A 161 15.87 -22.81 -4.50
N THR A 162 16.67 -22.19 -5.36
CA THR A 162 18.12 -22.03 -5.21
C THR A 162 18.50 -20.57 -5.14
N ILE A 163 19.51 -20.25 -4.33
CA ILE A 163 20.02 -18.90 -4.11
C ILE A 163 21.55 -18.91 -4.26
N ILE A 164 22.10 -17.83 -4.80
CA ILE A 164 23.55 -17.56 -4.81
C ILE A 164 23.91 -16.53 -3.73
N GLN A 165 25.14 -16.56 -3.23
CA GLN A 165 25.56 -15.71 -2.12
C GLN A 165 25.81 -14.24 -2.50
N TRP A 166 25.77 -13.90 -3.79
CA TRP A 166 25.96 -12.55 -4.31
C TRP A 166 24.68 -11.74 -4.34
N ASP A 167 24.81 -10.44 -4.09
CA ASP A 167 23.71 -9.49 -4.21
C ASP A 167 23.64 -8.82 -5.59
N LYS A 168 22.77 -7.82 -5.73
CA LYS A 168 22.57 -7.10 -7.00
C LYS A 168 23.84 -6.38 -7.46
N ASP A 169 24.58 -5.77 -6.55
CA ASP A 169 25.76 -4.97 -6.89
C ASP A 169 26.93 -5.89 -7.30
N ASP A 170 27.04 -7.05 -6.65
CA ASP A 170 27.97 -8.12 -7.05
C ASP A 170 27.65 -8.64 -8.47
N LEU A 171 26.38 -8.91 -8.75
CA LEU A 171 25.94 -9.39 -10.08
C LEU A 171 26.21 -8.38 -11.19
N ASP A 172 25.99 -7.10 -10.92
CA ASP A 172 26.28 -6.01 -11.86
C ASP A 172 27.79 -5.89 -12.12
N THR A 173 28.61 -6.07 -11.08
CA THR A 173 30.07 -6.09 -11.19
C THR A 173 30.55 -7.25 -12.07
N MET A 174 29.94 -8.42 -11.91
CA MET A 174 30.26 -9.64 -12.66
C MET A 174 29.64 -9.66 -14.07
N LYS A 175 28.81 -8.66 -14.42
CA LYS A 175 28.11 -8.53 -15.71
C LYS A 175 27.27 -9.76 -16.07
N LEU A 176 26.70 -10.40 -15.06
CA LEU A 176 25.82 -11.55 -15.28
C LEU A 176 24.44 -11.09 -15.74
N LEU A 177 23.79 -11.90 -16.58
CA LEU A 177 22.43 -11.62 -17.01
C LEU A 177 21.50 -11.75 -15.80
N LYS A 178 20.83 -10.64 -15.49
CA LYS A 178 19.83 -10.58 -14.43
C LYS A 178 18.44 -10.32 -15.02
N VAL A 179 17.42 -10.91 -14.39
CA VAL A 179 16.02 -10.68 -14.71
C VAL A 179 15.26 -10.54 -13.40
N ASP A 180 14.49 -9.45 -13.23
CA ASP A 180 13.65 -9.28 -12.06
C ASP A 180 12.22 -9.80 -12.33
N CYS A 181 11.86 -10.91 -11.67
CA CYS A 181 10.50 -11.43 -11.57
C CYS A 181 9.79 -10.79 -10.38
N LEU A 182 9.31 -9.58 -10.58
CA LEU A 182 8.61 -8.78 -9.58
C LEU A 182 7.19 -9.31 -9.38
N ALA A 183 6.65 -9.10 -8.18
CA ALA A 183 5.28 -9.49 -7.84
C ALA A 183 4.48 -8.28 -7.40
N LEU A 184 3.37 -8.04 -8.10
CA LEU A 184 2.50 -6.90 -7.86
C LEU A 184 1.11 -7.39 -7.41
N GLY A 185 0.76 -7.10 -6.15
CA GLY A 185 -0.52 -7.53 -5.58
C GLY A 185 -1.74 -6.95 -6.31
N MET A 186 -1.61 -5.77 -6.92
CA MET A 186 -2.68 -5.19 -7.74
C MET A 186 -2.99 -6.01 -8.99
N LEU A 187 -2.00 -6.66 -9.62
CA LEU A 187 -2.28 -7.54 -10.75
C LEU A 187 -3.11 -8.75 -10.32
N SER A 188 -2.86 -9.31 -9.13
CA SER A 188 -3.72 -10.35 -8.54
C SER A 188 -5.14 -9.83 -8.30
N CYS A 189 -5.29 -8.61 -7.79
CA CYS A 189 -6.60 -7.98 -7.57
C CYS A 189 -7.35 -7.79 -8.89
N VAL A 190 -6.72 -7.21 -9.91
CA VAL A 190 -7.32 -7.01 -11.24
C VAL A 190 -7.73 -8.35 -11.84
N ARG A 191 -6.85 -9.35 -11.86
CA ARG A 191 -7.18 -10.69 -12.39
C ARG A 191 -8.38 -11.30 -11.67
N ARG A 192 -8.40 -11.29 -10.33
CA ARG A 192 -9.53 -11.81 -9.54
C ARG A 192 -10.82 -11.07 -9.85
N CYS A 193 -10.77 -9.75 -10.08
CA CYS A 193 -11.93 -8.98 -10.49
C CYS A 193 -12.44 -9.41 -11.87
N LEU A 194 -11.54 -9.55 -12.85
CA LEU A 194 -11.88 -10.02 -14.20
C LEU A 194 -12.47 -11.44 -14.19
N ASP A 195 -11.92 -12.35 -13.37
CA ASP A 195 -12.47 -13.70 -13.17
C ASP A 195 -13.90 -13.65 -12.60
N LEU A 196 -14.16 -12.76 -11.63
CA LEU A 196 -15.50 -12.55 -11.09
C LEU A 196 -16.47 -12.01 -12.15
N LEU A 197 -16.04 -11.08 -13.00
CA LEU A 197 -16.86 -10.55 -14.10
C LEU A 197 -17.18 -11.62 -15.14
N ARG A 198 -16.19 -12.47 -15.48
CA ARG A 198 -16.40 -13.61 -16.37
C ARG A 198 -17.43 -14.57 -15.78
N ALA A 199 -17.33 -14.88 -14.49
CA ALA A 199 -18.22 -15.82 -13.81
C ALA A 199 -19.66 -15.27 -13.62
N HIS A 200 -19.82 -14.00 -13.24
CA HIS A 200 -21.13 -13.42 -12.89
C HIS A 200 -21.83 -12.73 -14.05
N ARG A 201 -21.10 -12.06 -14.95
CA ARG A 201 -21.66 -11.29 -16.06
C ARG A 201 -21.39 -11.93 -17.43
N GLY A 202 -20.58 -12.98 -17.51
CA GLY A 202 -20.14 -13.56 -18.78
C GLY A 202 -19.25 -12.61 -19.60
N GLN A 203 -18.69 -11.58 -18.98
CA GLN A 203 -17.84 -10.59 -19.64
C GLN A 203 -16.37 -10.99 -19.53
N ASP A 204 -15.73 -11.18 -20.68
CA ASP A 204 -14.33 -11.62 -20.76
C ASP A 204 -13.39 -10.45 -21.11
N TYR A 205 -13.07 -9.64 -20.09
CA TYR A 205 -12.13 -8.53 -20.23
C TYR A 205 -10.70 -8.94 -19.88
N SER A 206 -9.75 -8.20 -20.43
CA SER A 206 -8.32 -8.23 -20.14
C SER A 206 -7.83 -6.79 -19.97
N LEU A 207 -6.63 -6.59 -19.43
CA LEU A 207 -6.03 -5.24 -19.35
C LEU A 207 -6.00 -4.52 -20.71
N ALA A 208 -5.82 -5.25 -21.81
CA ALA A 208 -5.78 -4.70 -23.15
C ALA A 208 -7.17 -4.44 -23.76
N THR A 209 -8.22 -5.11 -23.28
CA THR A 209 -9.58 -5.03 -23.84
C THR A 209 -10.55 -4.20 -22.99
N LEU A 210 -10.12 -3.71 -21.82
CA LEU A 210 -10.91 -2.75 -21.05
C LEU A 210 -11.22 -1.50 -21.90
N PRO A 211 -12.43 -0.93 -21.80
CA PRO A 211 -12.78 0.31 -22.50
C PRO A 211 -11.78 1.42 -22.17
N ALA A 212 -11.18 2.03 -23.19
CA ALA A 212 -10.23 3.12 -23.01
C ALA A 212 -10.95 4.48 -22.96
N GLU A 213 -10.35 5.44 -22.26
CA GLU A 213 -10.79 6.84 -22.21
C GLU A 213 -12.25 7.06 -21.72
N ASP A 214 -12.75 6.17 -20.86
CA ASP A 214 -14.08 6.27 -20.25
C ASP A 214 -14.26 7.53 -19.35
N PRO A 215 -15.21 8.44 -19.67
CA PRO A 215 -15.43 9.67 -18.91
C PRO A 215 -15.84 9.45 -17.45
N GLN A 216 -16.67 8.45 -17.17
CA GLN A 216 -17.17 8.20 -15.80
C GLN A 216 -16.03 7.80 -14.85
N THR A 217 -15.08 7.02 -15.35
CA THR A 217 -13.85 6.67 -14.65
C THR A 217 -13.04 7.92 -14.29
N TYR A 218 -12.87 8.86 -15.23
CA TYR A 218 -12.17 10.12 -14.93
C TYR A 218 -12.93 10.98 -13.93
N GLU A 219 -14.26 11.10 -14.04
CA GLU A 219 -15.07 11.83 -13.05
C GLU A 219 -14.94 11.26 -11.64
N MET A 220 -14.85 9.94 -11.48
CA MET A 220 -14.55 9.30 -10.19
C MET A 220 -13.15 9.69 -9.67
N ILE A 221 -12.15 9.65 -10.54
CA ILE A 221 -10.76 10.04 -10.22
C ILE A 221 -10.71 11.51 -9.78
N GLN A 222 -11.36 12.42 -10.52
CA GLN A 222 -11.39 13.86 -10.22
C GLN A 222 -12.04 14.16 -8.86
N ARG A 223 -13.01 13.34 -8.42
CA ARG A 223 -13.61 13.41 -7.07
C ARG A 223 -12.71 12.83 -5.97
N ALA A 224 -11.53 12.34 -6.33
CA ALA A 224 -10.60 11.63 -5.47
C ALA A 224 -11.21 10.39 -4.80
N ASP A 225 -12.15 9.72 -5.46
CA ASP A 225 -12.72 8.46 -4.98
C ASP A 225 -11.86 7.26 -5.42
N THR A 226 -10.66 7.20 -4.84
CA THR A 226 -9.60 6.25 -5.26
C THR A 226 -9.15 5.32 -4.13
N VAL A 227 -9.99 5.10 -3.11
CA VAL A 227 -9.72 4.11 -2.05
C VAL A 227 -9.49 2.74 -2.68
N GLY A 228 -8.33 2.13 -2.43
CA GLY A 228 -7.97 0.79 -2.92
C GLY A 228 -7.45 0.74 -4.35
N VAL A 229 -7.42 1.87 -5.08
CA VAL A 229 -6.92 1.99 -6.46
C VAL A 229 -5.39 2.02 -6.47
N PHE A 230 -4.76 1.54 -7.55
CA PHE A 230 -3.31 1.51 -7.65
C PHE A 230 -2.68 2.91 -7.71
N GLN A 231 -1.58 3.14 -6.98
CA GLN A 231 -0.71 4.35 -6.98
C GLN A 231 -1.37 5.68 -6.55
N ILE A 232 -2.61 5.96 -6.91
CA ILE A 232 -3.30 7.24 -6.69
C ILE A 232 -4.23 7.24 -5.47
N GLU A 233 -3.99 6.32 -4.52
CA GLU A 233 -4.82 6.14 -3.31
C GLU A 233 -4.22 6.77 -2.03
N SER A 234 -2.97 7.25 -2.07
CA SER A 234 -2.33 7.92 -0.93
C SER A 234 -2.95 9.30 -0.67
N ARG A 235 -2.78 9.86 0.54
CA ARG A 235 -3.41 11.15 0.88
C ARG A 235 -2.90 12.31 0.04
N ALA A 236 -1.60 12.35 -0.23
CA ALA A 236 -1.02 13.36 -1.10
C ALA A 236 -1.55 13.24 -2.54
N GLN A 237 -1.73 12.01 -3.02
CA GLN A 237 -2.31 11.73 -4.34
C GLN A 237 -3.78 12.15 -4.40
N MET A 238 -4.61 11.69 -3.47
CA MET A 238 -6.04 12.05 -3.39
C MET A 238 -6.27 13.56 -3.22
N ALA A 239 -5.39 14.27 -2.50
CA ALA A 239 -5.44 15.73 -2.42
C ALA A 239 -5.07 16.43 -3.73
N MET A 240 -4.29 15.78 -4.60
CA MET A 240 -3.90 16.34 -5.89
C MET A 240 -4.96 16.13 -6.97
N LEU A 241 -5.68 15.00 -6.96
CA LEU A 241 -6.63 14.65 -8.03
C LEU A 241 -7.68 15.75 -8.34
N PRO A 242 -8.34 16.39 -7.36
CA PRO A 242 -9.34 17.44 -7.63
C PRO A 242 -8.72 18.71 -8.24
N ARG A 243 -7.42 18.92 -8.03
CA ARG A 243 -6.65 20.06 -8.53
C ARG A 243 -6.08 19.80 -9.91
N HIS A 244 -5.62 18.57 -10.15
CA HIS A 244 -5.05 18.13 -11.42
C HIS A 244 -6.11 17.89 -12.49
N ARG A 245 -7.26 17.35 -12.08
CA ARG A 245 -8.40 16.99 -12.93
C ARG A 245 -7.98 16.16 -14.16
N PRO A 246 -7.58 14.89 -13.97
CA PRO A 246 -7.28 14.01 -15.10
C PRO A 246 -8.49 13.85 -16.03
N GLU A 247 -8.28 13.99 -17.33
CA GLU A 247 -9.32 13.85 -18.36
C GLU A 247 -8.96 12.83 -19.45
N ASN A 248 -7.71 12.37 -19.47
CA ASN A 248 -7.24 11.36 -20.41
C ASN A 248 -6.17 10.45 -19.78
N PHE A 249 -5.77 9.39 -20.49
CA PHE A 249 -4.76 8.45 -20.00
C PHE A 249 -3.42 9.11 -19.66
N TYR A 250 -2.98 10.09 -20.46
CA TYR A 250 -1.69 10.74 -20.24
C TYR A 250 -1.65 11.58 -18.96
N ASP A 251 -2.78 12.13 -18.54
CA ASP A 251 -2.87 12.79 -17.24
C ASP A 251 -2.58 11.79 -16.10
N LEU A 252 -3.00 10.53 -16.22
CA LEU A 252 -2.67 9.50 -15.21
C LEU A 252 -1.16 9.18 -15.20
N VAL A 253 -0.51 9.20 -16.36
CA VAL A 253 0.97 9.07 -16.46
C VAL A 253 1.65 10.19 -15.67
N ILE A 254 1.16 11.42 -15.80
CA ILE A 254 1.64 12.57 -15.03
C ILE A 254 1.36 12.39 -13.54
N GLN A 255 0.15 11.97 -13.15
CA GLN A 255 -0.26 11.80 -11.76
C GLN A 255 0.62 10.78 -11.01
N VAL A 256 1.02 9.70 -11.68
CA VAL A 256 1.96 8.69 -11.14
C VAL A 256 3.37 9.26 -10.92
N ALA A 257 3.78 10.24 -11.72
CA ALA A 257 5.12 10.82 -11.68
C ALA A 257 5.24 12.03 -10.76
N ILE A 258 4.19 12.86 -10.66
CA ILE A 258 4.28 14.23 -10.12
C ILE A 258 4.22 14.32 -8.59
N VAL A 259 3.49 13.44 -7.89
CA VAL A 259 3.41 13.47 -6.42
C VAL A 259 4.61 12.74 -5.83
N ARG A 260 5.77 13.38 -5.94
CA ARG A 260 7.05 12.83 -5.49
C ARG A 260 7.93 13.90 -4.86
N PRO A 261 8.84 13.48 -3.97
CA PRO A 261 9.88 14.32 -3.38
C PRO A 261 10.51 15.37 -4.31
N GLY A 262 10.95 14.97 -5.49
CA GLY A 262 11.65 15.86 -6.42
C GLY A 262 10.81 16.93 -7.07
N PRO A 263 9.74 16.60 -7.80
CA PRO A 263 8.85 17.59 -8.38
C PRO A 263 8.33 18.61 -7.35
N ILE A 264 8.10 18.17 -6.10
CA ILE A 264 7.70 19.06 -5.00
C ILE A 264 8.85 20.00 -4.59
N GLN A 265 10.07 19.47 -4.40
CA GLN A 265 11.25 20.25 -4.02
C GLN A 265 11.75 21.18 -5.14
N GLY A 266 11.52 20.82 -6.40
CA GLY A 266 11.88 21.60 -7.59
C GLY A 266 10.85 22.66 -7.99
N ASP A 267 9.80 22.88 -7.18
CA ASP A 267 8.68 23.79 -7.45
C ASP A 267 8.01 23.58 -8.82
N MET A 268 7.90 22.32 -9.26
CA MET A 268 7.35 21.96 -10.58
C MET A 268 5.85 21.69 -10.54
N VAL A 269 5.35 21.24 -9.39
CA VAL A 269 3.93 20.86 -9.21
C VAL A 269 3.01 22.07 -9.33
N HIS A 270 3.35 23.19 -8.67
CA HIS A 270 2.50 24.37 -8.65
C HIS A 270 2.37 25.05 -10.03
N PRO A 271 3.46 25.31 -10.78
CA PRO A 271 3.35 25.82 -12.15
C PRO A 271 2.53 24.94 -13.07
N TYR A 272 2.74 23.61 -13.03
CA TYR A 272 1.98 22.68 -13.85
C TYR A 272 0.47 22.77 -13.56
N LEU A 273 0.10 22.79 -12.27
CA LEU A 273 -1.29 22.89 -11.86
C LEU A 273 -1.94 24.24 -12.24
N ARG A 274 -1.24 25.37 -12.09
CA ARG A 274 -1.76 26.69 -12.49
C ARG A 274 -2.00 26.76 -13.99
N ARG A 275 -1.04 26.26 -14.79
CA ARG A 275 -1.17 26.19 -16.26
C ARG A 275 -2.31 25.27 -16.68
N ARG A 276 -2.47 24.13 -16.02
CA ARG A 276 -3.57 23.21 -16.27
C ARG A 276 -4.94 23.84 -16.00
N ARG A 277 -5.03 24.72 -15.01
CA ARG A 277 -6.26 25.49 -14.71
C ARG A 277 -6.44 26.76 -15.54
N GLY A 278 -5.48 27.09 -16.42
CA GLY A 278 -5.50 28.32 -17.19
C GLY A 278 -5.22 29.60 -16.39
N GLU A 279 -4.71 29.48 -15.16
CA GLU A 279 -4.34 30.61 -14.30
C GLU A 279 -3.02 31.27 -14.74
N GLU A 280 -2.19 30.50 -15.46
CA GLU A 280 -0.88 30.93 -15.98
C GLU A 280 -0.79 30.48 -17.45
N PRO A 281 -0.47 31.38 -18.40
CA PRO A 281 -0.26 30.98 -19.79
C PRO A 281 0.99 30.10 -19.93
N VAL A 282 0.96 29.14 -20.84
CA VAL A 282 2.13 28.31 -21.11
C VAL A 282 3.06 29.05 -22.08
N ASP A 283 4.25 29.38 -21.61
CA ASP A 283 5.31 29.96 -22.43
C ASP A 283 6.31 28.89 -22.88
N TYR A 284 6.57 28.82 -24.18
CA TYR A 284 7.55 27.91 -24.77
C TYR A 284 8.69 28.74 -25.37
N PRO A 285 9.95 28.52 -24.94
CA PRO A 285 11.10 29.31 -25.42
C PRO A 285 11.40 29.14 -26.92
N SER A 286 10.93 28.06 -27.54
CA SER A 286 11.07 27.78 -28.97
C SER A 286 10.03 26.74 -29.44
N GLU A 287 9.74 26.69 -30.74
CA GLU A 287 8.85 25.65 -31.32
C GLU A 287 9.43 24.24 -31.14
N ASP A 288 10.76 24.08 -31.18
CA ASP A 288 11.39 22.78 -30.96
C ASP A 288 11.19 22.28 -29.51
N LEU A 289 11.25 23.19 -28.52
CA LEU A 289 10.98 22.84 -27.12
C LEU A 289 9.50 22.64 -26.83
N LYS A 290 8.62 23.30 -27.59
CA LYS A 290 7.18 23.05 -27.51
C LYS A 290 6.86 21.59 -27.82
N ALA A 291 7.45 20.99 -28.85
CA ALA A 291 7.26 19.57 -29.16
C ALA A 291 7.68 18.61 -28.02
N VAL A 292 8.62 19.03 -27.15
CA VAL A 292 9.09 18.24 -25.99
C VAL A 292 8.17 18.41 -24.77
N PHE A 293 7.65 19.62 -24.53
CA PHE A 293 6.95 19.96 -23.30
C PHE A 293 5.46 20.21 -23.43
N GLU A 294 4.88 20.17 -24.63
CA GLU A 294 3.46 20.44 -24.86
C GLU A 294 2.58 19.57 -23.96
N ARG A 295 2.88 18.27 -23.89
CA ARG A 295 2.14 17.30 -23.09
C ARG A 295 2.25 17.53 -21.58
N THR A 296 3.27 18.25 -21.13
CA THR A 296 3.51 18.58 -19.71
C THR A 296 3.40 20.08 -19.44
N LEU A 297 2.75 20.83 -20.33
CA LEU A 297 2.47 22.26 -20.19
C LEU A 297 3.74 23.10 -19.88
N GLY A 298 4.83 22.83 -20.58
CA GLY A 298 6.08 23.58 -20.41
C GLY A 298 6.86 23.24 -19.12
N VAL A 299 6.47 22.19 -18.39
CA VAL A 299 7.15 21.75 -17.16
C VAL A 299 7.88 20.43 -17.45
N PRO A 300 9.21 20.35 -17.27
CA PRO A 300 9.91 19.07 -17.33
C PRO A 300 9.39 18.19 -16.18
N LEU A 301 8.98 16.95 -16.46
CA LEU A 301 8.52 15.98 -15.44
C LEU A 301 9.22 14.62 -15.57
N PHE A 302 9.68 14.25 -16.77
CA PHE A 302 10.26 12.94 -17.06
C PHE A 302 11.75 13.01 -17.44
N GLN A 303 12.47 11.91 -17.20
CA GLN A 303 13.88 11.77 -17.60
C GLN A 303 14.05 11.91 -19.12
N GLU A 304 13.14 11.31 -19.87
CA GLU A 304 13.11 11.29 -21.33
C GLU A 304 12.96 12.71 -21.91
N GLN A 305 12.22 13.59 -21.22
CA GLN A 305 12.11 14.99 -21.62
C GLN A 305 13.42 15.75 -21.41
N VAL A 306 14.14 15.48 -20.30
CA VAL A 306 15.46 16.07 -20.06
C VAL A 306 16.46 15.63 -21.12
N MET A 307 16.46 14.34 -21.48
CA MET A 307 17.31 13.81 -22.55
C MET A 307 16.99 14.45 -23.91
N LYS A 308 15.70 14.52 -24.29
CA LYS A 308 15.27 15.20 -25.52
C LYS A 308 15.64 16.66 -25.55
N LEU A 309 15.48 17.35 -24.43
CA LEU A 309 15.88 18.73 -24.31
C LEU A 309 17.40 18.89 -24.51
N ALA A 310 18.24 18.01 -23.95
CA ALA A 310 19.68 18.10 -24.16
C ALA A 310 20.05 17.91 -25.64
N ILE A 311 19.35 16.99 -26.33
CA ILE A 311 19.54 16.74 -27.77
C ILE A 311 19.13 17.97 -28.59
N VAL A 312 17.91 18.46 -28.37
CA VAL A 312 17.30 19.54 -29.17
C VAL A 312 17.92 20.90 -28.85
N ALA A 313 18.00 21.26 -27.57
CA ALA A 313 18.44 22.59 -27.16
C ALA A 313 19.96 22.74 -27.00
N ALA A 314 20.69 21.67 -26.65
CA ALA A 314 22.14 21.72 -26.45
C ALA A 314 22.94 20.95 -27.52
N GLY A 315 22.27 20.28 -28.46
CA GLY A 315 22.95 19.52 -29.52
C GLY A 315 23.69 18.31 -29.01
N TYR A 316 23.16 17.65 -27.98
CA TYR A 316 23.70 16.37 -27.53
C TYR A 316 23.39 15.28 -28.56
N THR A 317 24.31 14.33 -28.69
CA THR A 317 24.02 13.01 -29.26
C THR A 317 23.16 12.21 -28.27
N ALA A 318 22.50 11.15 -28.75
CA ALA A 318 21.71 10.28 -27.88
C ALA A 318 22.56 9.64 -26.76
N GLY A 319 23.81 9.31 -27.05
CA GLY A 319 24.77 8.81 -26.08
C GLY A 319 25.16 9.80 -25.00
N GLU A 320 25.52 11.03 -25.39
CA GLU A 320 25.81 12.11 -24.44
C GLU A 320 24.60 12.38 -23.53
N ALA A 321 23.37 12.26 -24.05
CA ALA A 321 22.15 12.49 -23.28
C ALA A 321 21.91 11.40 -22.22
N ASP A 322 22.24 10.14 -22.50
CA ASP A 322 22.21 9.08 -21.49
C ASP A 322 23.35 9.25 -20.45
N GLN A 323 24.54 9.70 -20.87
CA GLN A 323 25.63 10.02 -19.94
C GLN A 323 25.21 11.10 -18.94
N LEU A 324 24.56 12.16 -19.43
CA LEU A 324 23.96 13.21 -18.59
C LEU A 324 22.99 12.62 -17.56
N ARG A 325 22.08 11.73 -17.99
CA ARG A 325 21.12 11.04 -17.10
C ARG A 325 21.81 10.20 -16.02
N ARG A 326 22.91 9.50 -16.34
CA ARG A 326 23.67 8.72 -15.33
C ARG A 326 24.39 9.62 -14.34
N ALA A 327 25.04 10.67 -14.84
CA ALA A 327 25.70 11.67 -13.99
C ALA A 327 24.69 12.33 -13.03
N MET A 328 23.48 12.59 -13.52
CA MET A 328 22.35 13.06 -12.71
C MET A 328 21.99 12.08 -11.58
N ALA A 329 21.87 10.78 -11.86
CA ALA A 329 21.54 9.77 -10.86
C ALA A 329 22.67 9.54 -9.82
N ALA A 330 23.93 9.68 -10.23
CA ALA A 330 25.11 9.47 -9.38
C ALA A 330 25.53 10.72 -8.58
N TRP A 331 25.02 11.90 -8.95
CA TRP A 331 25.43 13.21 -8.42
C TRP A 331 25.44 13.27 -6.89
N LYS A 332 24.41 12.72 -6.23
CA LYS A 332 24.28 12.77 -4.76
C LYS A 332 25.35 11.96 -4.02
N ARG A 333 26.00 11.00 -4.69
CA ARG A 333 27.04 10.13 -4.10
C ARG A 333 28.47 10.55 -4.45
N HIS A 334 28.73 11.10 -5.64
CA HIS A 334 30.11 11.29 -6.12
C HIS A 334 30.40 12.66 -6.78
N GLY A 335 29.43 13.57 -6.94
CA GLY A 335 29.61 14.78 -7.76
C GLY A 335 29.74 14.49 -9.27
N GLY A 336 30.11 15.48 -10.11
CA GLY A 336 30.48 15.24 -11.52
C GLY A 336 29.66 15.91 -12.64
N MET A 337 28.65 16.73 -12.33
CA MET A 337 27.79 17.41 -13.32
C MET A 337 28.36 18.72 -13.90
N GLU A 338 29.47 19.26 -13.38
CA GLU A 338 29.99 20.56 -13.85
C GLU A 338 30.49 20.51 -15.30
N HIS A 339 31.02 19.37 -15.79
CA HIS A 339 31.37 19.23 -17.21
C HIS A 339 30.14 19.31 -18.14
N HIS A 340 29.02 18.72 -17.71
CA HIS A 340 27.76 18.81 -18.45
C HIS A 340 27.17 20.22 -18.44
N ARG A 341 27.40 20.99 -17.36
CA ARG A 341 26.95 22.39 -17.26
C ARG A 341 27.50 23.24 -18.39
N GLU A 342 28.81 23.22 -18.56
CA GLU A 342 29.51 23.99 -19.60
C GLU A 342 29.03 23.56 -21.00
N ARG A 343 28.94 22.25 -21.23
CA ARG A 343 28.51 21.69 -22.51
C ARG A 343 27.06 22.05 -22.87
N ILE A 344 26.14 22.03 -21.90
CA ILE A 344 24.74 22.43 -22.09
C ILE A 344 24.65 23.92 -22.38
N ILE A 345 25.25 24.77 -21.55
CA ILE A 345 25.19 26.22 -21.70
C ILE A 345 25.76 26.64 -23.05
N ARG A 346 26.94 26.14 -23.43
CA ARG A 346 27.55 26.43 -24.73
C ARG A 346 26.64 26.00 -25.88
N GLY A 347 26.13 24.77 -25.85
CA GLY A 347 25.28 24.23 -26.91
C GLY A 347 23.95 24.98 -27.09
N MET A 348 23.41 25.52 -25.99
CA MET A 348 22.20 26.36 -25.99
C MET A 348 22.47 27.77 -26.50
N LEU A 349 23.59 28.39 -26.11
CA LEU A 349 23.99 29.71 -26.62
C LEU A 349 24.23 29.68 -28.14
N GLU A 350 24.89 28.64 -28.65
CA GLU A 350 25.11 28.42 -30.09
C GLU A 350 23.81 28.29 -30.89
N ARG A 351 22.71 27.90 -30.24
CA ARG A 351 21.37 27.73 -30.82
C ARG A 351 20.43 28.90 -30.56
N GLY A 352 20.94 30.00 -30.02
CA GLY A 352 20.19 31.25 -29.84
C GLY A 352 19.38 31.36 -28.54
N TYR A 353 19.57 30.45 -27.57
CA TYR A 353 18.95 30.59 -26.25
C TYR A 353 19.74 31.55 -25.34
N THR A 354 19.06 32.22 -24.42
CA THR A 354 19.73 33.15 -23.49
C THR A 354 20.51 32.41 -22.39
N ALA A 355 21.59 33.04 -21.90
CA ALA A 355 22.40 32.49 -20.81
C ALA A 355 21.58 32.26 -19.52
N GLU A 356 20.64 33.17 -19.23
CA GLU A 356 19.72 33.06 -18.08
C GLU A 356 18.79 31.85 -18.22
N PHE A 357 18.27 31.60 -19.43
CA PHE A 357 17.44 30.43 -19.68
C PHE A 357 18.23 29.13 -19.53
N ALA A 358 19.43 29.05 -20.11
CA ALA A 358 20.30 27.89 -19.99
C ALA A 358 20.70 27.59 -18.52
N ALA A 359 21.01 28.62 -17.74
CA ALA A 359 21.36 28.47 -16.33
C ALA A 359 20.16 27.98 -15.48
N ARG A 360 18.97 28.58 -15.66
CA ARG A 360 17.74 28.18 -14.98
C ARG A 360 17.35 26.74 -15.31
N LEU A 361 17.44 26.37 -16.57
CA LEU A 361 17.17 25.01 -17.03
C LEU A 361 18.15 24.01 -16.41
N PHE A 362 19.44 24.34 -16.35
CA PHE A 362 20.42 23.47 -15.71
C PHE A 362 20.13 23.25 -14.22
N GLU A 363 19.67 24.27 -13.49
CA GLU A 363 19.24 24.10 -12.09
C GLU A 363 17.99 23.21 -11.98
N GLN A 364 17.04 23.31 -12.92
CA GLN A 364 15.91 22.38 -12.99
C GLN A 364 16.39 20.93 -13.23
N ILE A 365 17.33 20.72 -14.17
CA ILE A 365 17.96 19.42 -14.44
C ILE A 365 18.72 18.89 -13.21
N LYS A 366 19.41 19.75 -12.46
CA LYS A 366 20.04 19.38 -11.17
C LYS A 366 19.00 18.85 -10.19
N GLY A 367 17.86 19.52 -10.06
CA GLY A 367 16.71 19.04 -9.27
C GLY A 367 16.20 17.67 -9.72
N PHE A 368 16.25 17.39 -11.03
CA PHE A 368 15.86 16.10 -11.62
C PHE A 368 16.79 14.94 -11.25
N GLY A 369 18.09 15.16 -11.04
CA GLY A 369 19.03 14.05 -10.82
C GLY A 369 18.75 13.21 -9.58
N SER A 370 18.03 13.78 -8.60
CA SER A 370 17.65 13.06 -7.40
C SER A 370 16.34 12.28 -7.53
N TYR A 371 15.48 12.60 -8.51
CA TYR A 371 14.06 12.19 -8.49
C TYR A 371 13.35 12.06 -9.85
N GLY A 372 14.04 12.28 -10.96
CA GLY A 372 13.46 12.16 -12.28
C GLY A 372 12.87 10.77 -12.49
N PHE A 373 11.65 10.69 -13.02
CA PHE A 373 10.96 9.44 -13.21
C PHE A 373 10.90 9.07 -14.70
N PRO A 374 11.07 7.80 -15.07
CA PRO A 374 10.93 7.37 -16.46
C PRO A 374 9.49 7.49 -16.95
N GLU A 375 9.27 8.15 -18.08
CA GLU A 375 7.97 8.24 -18.75
C GLU A 375 7.46 6.84 -19.11
N SER A 376 8.33 5.97 -19.60
CA SER A 376 7.96 4.59 -19.99
C SER A 376 7.44 3.76 -18.81
N HIS A 377 8.04 3.95 -17.62
CA HIS A 377 7.61 3.27 -16.40
C HIS A 377 6.29 3.86 -15.91
N ALA A 378 6.17 5.19 -15.89
CA ALA A 378 4.93 5.88 -15.53
C ALA A 378 3.74 5.43 -16.40
N ALA A 379 3.98 5.23 -17.69
CA ALA A 379 2.99 4.72 -18.64
C ALA A 379 2.46 3.34 -18.27
N SER A 380 3.38 2.40 -18.05
CA SER A 380 3.05 1.01 -17.72
C SER A 380 2.20 0.96 -16.46
N PHE A 381 2.58 1.75 -15.44
CA PHE A 381 1.85 1.81 -14.18
C PHE A 381 0.50 2.51 -14.34
N ALA A 382 0.42 3.56 -15.16
CA ALA A 382 -0.84 4.24 -15.46
C ALA A 382 -1.87 3.31 -16.11
N GLY A 383 -1.44 2.30 -16.89
CA GLY A 383 -2.31 1.23 -17.37
C GLY A 383 -3.02 0.49 -16.25
N ILE A 384 -2.27 0.10 -15.20
CA ILE A 384 -2.81 -0.58 -14.02
C ILE A 384 -3.68 0.38 -13.19
N VAL A 385 -3.27 1.66 -13.07
CA VAL A 385 -4.09 2.70 -12.42
C VAL A 385 -5.45 2.77 -13.09
N TYR A 386 -5.47 2.98 -14.41
CA TYR A 386 -6.70 3.08 -15.19
C TYR A 386 -7.58 1.84 -15.03
N ALA A 387 -7.01 0.64 -15.18
CA ALA A 387 -7.75 -0.60 -15.01
C ALA A 387 -8.38 -0.72 -13.61
N SER A 388 -7.63 -0.40 -12.55
CA SER A 388 -8.15 -0.43 -11.18
C SER A 388 -9.23 0.64 -10.93
N CYS A 389 -9.11 1.83 -11.55
CA CYS A 389 -10.14 2.86 -11.50
C CYS A 389 -11.42 2.43 -12.23
N TRP A 390 -11.29 1.89 -13.44
CA TRP A 390 -12.41 1.45 -14.26
C TRP A 390 -13.19 0.34 -13.52
N LEU A 391 -12.49 -0.65 -12.97
CA LEU A 391 -13.11 -1.72 -12.19
C LEU A 391 -13.79 -1.19 -10.92
N LYS A 392 -13.20 -0.23 -10.22
CA LYS A 392 -13.86 0.40 -9.07
C LYS A 392 -15.12 1.19 -9.48
N CYS A 393 -15.06 1.91 -10.60
CA CYS A 393 -16.15 2.75 -11.08
C CYS A 393 -17.36 1.93 -11.54
N HIS A 394 -17.12 0.90 -12.36
CA HIS A 394 -18.18 0.13 -13.03
C HIS A 394 -18.55 -1.14 -12.29
N GLU A 395 -17.60 -1.75 -11.57
CA GLU A 395 -17.79 -3.04 -10.90
C GLU A 395 -17.33 -2.99 -9.42
N PRO A 396 -17.84 -2.02 -8.63
CA PRO A 396 -17.40 -1.79 -7.25
C PRO A 396 -17.54 -3.01 -6.34
N ALA A 397 -18.55 -3.86 -6.53
CA ALA A 397 -18.71 -5.09 -5.76
C ALA A 397 -17.57 -6.10 -6.04
N ALA A 398 -17.29 -6.36 -7.32
CA ALA A 398 -16.22 -7.26 -7.73
C ALA A 398 -14.85 -6.71 -7.36
N PHE A 399 -14.63 -5.40 -7.50
CA PHE A 399 -13.39 -4.75 -7.10
C PHE A 399 -13.15 -4.85 -5.58
N ALA A 400 -14.15 -4.56 -4.76
CA ALA A 400 -14.03 -4.70 -3.30
C ALA A 400 -13.80 -6.16 -2.88
N CYS A 401 -14.48 -7.11 -3.53
CA CYS A 401 -14.29 -8.55 -3.31
C CYS A 401 -12.85 -8.98 -3.60
N ALA A 402 -12.35 -8.63 -4.79
CA ALA A 402 -11.01 -8.94 -5.23
C ALA A 402 -9.94 -8.27 -4.34
N LEU A 403 -10.16 -7.01 -3.96
CA LEU A 403 -9.25 -6.26 -3.10
C LEU A 403 -9.15 -6.87 -1.70
N LEU A 404 -10.25 -7.34 -1.12
CA LEU A 404 -10.25 -8.07 0.16
C LEU A 404 -9.50 -9.40 0.05
N ASN A 405 -9.64 -10.09 -1.07
CA ASN A 405 -8.96 -11.36 -1.32
C ASN A 405 -7.46 -11.19 -1.63
N ALA A 406 -7.04 -10.01 -2.09
CA ALA A 406 -5.64 -9.69 -2.37
C ALA A 406 -4.90 -9.06 -1.17
N GLN A 407 -5.55 -8.89 -0.02
CA GLN A 407 -4.89 -8.39 1.20
C GLN A 407 -3.83 -9.38 1.75
N PRO A 408 -2.71 -8.90 2.32
CA PRO A 408 -2.42 -7.49 2.66
C PRO A 408 -1.86 -6.68 1.48
N MET A 409 -2.51 -5.57 1.13
CA MET A 409 -2.03 -4.63 0.11
C MET A 409 -2.60 -3.22 0.31
N GLY A 410 -2.00 -2.23 -0.37
CA GLY A 410 -2.44 -0.83 -0.34
C GLY A 410 -2.40 -0.18 1.04
N PHE A 411 -3.00 1.02 1.15
CA PHE A 411 -3.03 1.79 2.40
C PHE A 411 -4.18 1.40 3.33
N TYR A 412 -5.29 0.91 2.77
CA TYR A 412 -6.56 0.71 3.48
C TYR A 412 -6.73 -0.73 3.98
N GLY A 413 -7.18 -0.88 5.22
CA GLY A 413 -7.47 -2.20 5.80
C GLY A 413 -8.84 -2.75 5.39
N PRO A 414 -9.12 -4.05 5.65
CA PRO A 414 -10.40 -4.69 5.31
C PRO A 414 -11.64 -3.91 5.76
N SER A 415 -11.63 -3.37 6.99
CA SER A 415 -12.74 -2.56 7.52
C SER A 415 -13.03 -1.33 6.66
N GLN A 416 -11.99 -0.63 6.21
CA GLN A 416 -12.15 0.59 5.41
C GLN A 416 -12.64 0.27 3.99
N ILE A 417 -12.17 -0.84 3.41
CA ILE A 417 -12.63 -1.32 2.10
C ILE A 417 -14.11 -1.70 2.15
N VAL A 418 -14.54 -2.41 3.20
CA VAL A 418 -15.95 -2.77 3.39
C VAL A 418 -16.82 -1.53 3.59
N GLN A 419 -16.37 -0.58 4.41
CA GLN A 419 -17.09 0.68 4.60
C GLN A 419 -17.18 1.50 3.31
N ASP A 420 -16.12 1.53 2.51
CA ASP A 420 -16.12 2.19 1.20
C ASP A 420 -17.16 1.55 0.28
N ALA A 421 -17.17 0.22 0.17
CA ALA A 421 -18.18 -0.51 -0.62
C ALA A 421 -19.62 -0.21 -0.14
N GLN A 422 -19.86 -0.18 1.17
CA GLN A 422 -21.17 0.16 1.73
C GLN A 422 -21.59 1.60 1.41
N ARG A 423 -20.66 2.56 1.42
CA ARG A 423 -20.93 3.96 1.02
C ARG A 423 -21.25 4.08 -0.47
N HIS A 424 -20.74 3.18 -1.29
CA HIS A 424 -21.09 3.01 -2.71
C HIS A 424 -22.37 2.19 -2.94
N GLY A 425 -23.11 1.87 -1.87
CA GLY A 425 -24.40 1.18 -1.98
C GLY A 425 -24.31 -0.34 -2.16
N ILE A 426 -23.11 -0.92 -2.03
CA ILE A 426 -22.90 -2.37 -2.13
C ILE A 426 -23.37 -3.03 -0.85
N ALA A 427 -24.27 -4.02 -1.00
CA ALA A 427 -24.69 -4.85 0.12
C ALA A 427 -23.54 -5.77 0.54
N VAL A 428 -23.21 -5.77 1.83
CA VAL A 428 -22.17 -6.65 2.39
C VAL A 428 -22.80 -7.61 3.39
N ARG A 429 -22.56 -8.90 3.20
CA ARG A 429 -23.10 -9.98 4.04
C ARG A 429 -21.99 -10.56 4.92
N PRO A 430 -22.27 -10.87 6.19
CA PRO A 430 -21.26 -11.33 7.14
C PRO A 430 -20.72 -12.71 6.77
N VAL A 431 -19.63 -13.12 7.41
CA VAL A 431 -19.19 -14.51 7.39
C VAL A 431 -20.33 -15.39 7.94
N ASP A 432 -20.68 -16.46 7.22
CA ASP A 432 -21.70 -17.44 7.64
C ASP A 432 -21.30 -18.82 7.12
N VAL A 433 -21.13 -19.81 7.99
CA VAL A 433 -20.73 -21.18 7.60
C VAL A 433 -21.68 -21.83 6.60
N ARG A 434 -22.93 -21.37 6.54
CA ARG A 434 -23.93 -21.86 5.59
C ARG A 434 -23.74 -21.33 4.17
N HIS A 435 -22.91 -20.31 3.96
CA HIS A 435 -22.78 -19.64 2.66
C HIS A 435 -21.32 -19.29 2.29
N SER A 436 -20.53 -18.77 3.23
CA SER A 436 -19.17 -18.30 2.98
C SER A 436 -18.25 -19.43 2.51
N GLU A 437 -17.42 -19.11 1.53
CA GLU A 437 -16.25 -19.89 1.14
C GLU A 437 -15.01 -19.43 1.95
N TRP A 438 -13.83 -19.95 1.61
CA TRP A 438 -12.57 -19.41 2.14
C TRP A 438 -12.40 -17.94 1.76
N ASP A 439 -12.41 -17.65 0.45
CA ASP A 439 -12.35 -16.32 -0.12
C ASP A 439 -13.70 -15.59 0.00
N CYS A 440 -13.66 -14.25 -0.03
CA CYS A 440 -14.87 -13.45 -0.24
C CYS A 440 -15.46 -13.77 -1.62
N THR A 441 -16.78 -13.82 -1.73
CA THR A 441 -17.52 -14.14 -2.96
C THR A 441 -18.60 -13.10 -3.24
N LEU A 442 -19.18 -13.17 -4.45
CA LEU A 442 -20.33 -12.36 -4.82
C LEU A 442 -21.60 -13.24 -4.81
N GLU A 443 -22.70 -12.68 -4.33
CA GLU A 443 -24.01 -13.32 -4.30
C GLU A 443 -25.01 -12.42 -5.05
N ASP A 444 -25.94 -13.02 -5.78
CA ASP A 444 -26.97 -12.25 -6.48
C ASP A 444 -27.78 -11.39 -5.50
N ASP A 445 -28.03 -10.16 -5.90
CA ASP A 445 -28.84 -9.19 -5.17
C ASP A 445 -29.88 -8.60 -6.14
N ALA A 446 -30.97 -8.05 -5.61
CA ALA A 446 -32.02 -7.42 -6.43
C ALA A 446 -31.56 -6.10 -7.06
N ARG A 447 -30.34 -5.66 -6.76
CA ARG A 447 -29.69 -4.45 -7.26
C ARG A 447 -28.84 -4.77 -8.48
N ASP A 448 -28.42 -3.74 -9.21
CA ASP A 448 -27.55 -3.85 -10.39
C ASP A 448 -26.13 -4.37 -10.06
N GLN A 449 -25.72 -4.25 -8.79
CA GLN A 449 -24.46 -4.78 -8.27
C GLN A 449 -24.75 -5.97 -7.34
N PRO A 450 -23.97 -7.07 -7.45
CA PRO A 450 -24.12 -8.21 -6.55
C PRO A 450 -23.72 -7.84 -5.12
N ALA A 451 -24.22 -8.61 -4.15
CA ALA A 451 -23.82 -8.50 -2.76
C ALA A 451 -22.45 -9.13 -2.52
N LEU A 452 -21.61 -8.47 -1.75
CA LEU A 452 -20.33 -8.99 -1.28
C LEU A 452 -20.54 -9.90 -0.06
N ARG A 453 -20.18 -11.18 -0.16
CA ARG A 453 -20.11 -12.11 0.97
C ARG A 453 -18.70 -12.15 1.53
N LEU A 454 -18.56 -11.89 2.82
CA LEU A 454 -17.27 -12.06 3.50
C LEU A 454 -16.90 -13.55 3.61
N GLY A 455 -15.66 -13.88 3.22
CA GLY A 455 -15.09 -15.23 3.32
C GLY A 455 -14.57 -15.57 4.71
N LEU A 456 -14.43 -16.86 4.99
CA LEU A 456 -13.89 -17.39 6.25
C LEU A 456 -12.45 -16.94 6.52
N ARG A 457 -11.70 -16.55 5.48
CA ARG A 457 -10.35 -15.98 5.60
C ARG A 457 -10.28 -14.70 6.43
N GLN A 458 -11.39 -13.98 6.58
CA GLN A 458 -11.44 -12.78 7.43
C GLN A 458 -11.37 -13.14 8.92
N VAL A 459 -11.66 -14.38 9.31
CA VAL A 459 -11.57 -14.83 10.70
C VAL A 459 -10.11 -15.07 11.08
N ARG A 460 -9.59 -14.22 11.96
CA ARG A 460 -8.19 -14.27 12.41
C ARG A 460 -7.88 -15.62 13.07
N GLY A 461 -6.86 -16.29 12.55
CA GLY A 461 -6.40 -17.58 13.05
C GLY A 461 -7.21 -18.77 12.55
N PHE A 462 -8.18 -18.56 11.66
CA PHE A 462 -8.87 -19.64 10.96
C PHE A 462 -8.03 -20.16 9.79
N ARG A 463 -8.18 -21.44 9.46
CA ARG A 463 -7.34 -22.12 8.46
C ARG A 463 -8.12 -22.44 7.19
N GLU A 464 -7.43 -22.35 6.05
CA GLU A 464 -8.02 -22.60 4.73
C GLU A 464 -8.48 -24.04 4.55
N ASP A 465 -7.67 -25.03 4.97
CA ASP A 465 -8.02 -26.44 4.90
C ASP A 465 -9.34 -26.75 5.61
N VAL A 466 -9.59 -26.08 6.74
CA VAL A 466 -10.83 -26.21 7.50
C VAL A 466 -12.02 -25.59 6.77
N ALA A 467 -11.85 -24.40 6.19
CA ALA A 467 -12.89 -23.74 5.40
C ALA A 467 -13.31 -24.60 4.20
N VAL A 468 -12.34 -25.18 3.49
CA VAL A 468 -12.60 -26.10 2.36
C VAL A 468 -13.38 -27.32 2.82
N ARG A 469 -13.06 -27.92 3.98
CA ARG A 469 -13.85 -29.03 4.53
C ARG A 469 -15.29 -28.63 4.88
N ILE A 470 -15.50 -27.43 5.43
CA ILE A 470 -16.84 -26.90 5.72
C ILE A 470 -17.64 -26.76 4.43
N SER A 471 -17.05 -26.16 3.39
CA SER A 471 -17.70 -26.00 2.08
C SER A 471 -18.02 -27.35 1.42
N ALA A 472 -17.08 -28.30 1.45
CA ALA A 472 -17.28 -29.64 0.91
C ALA A 472 -18.40 -30.39 1.65
N ALA A 473 -18.44 -30.32 2.98
CA ALA A 473 -19.54 -30.90 3.76
C ALA A 473 -20.86 -30.22 3.38
N ARG A 474 -20.93 -28.88 3.37
CA ARG A 474 -22.12 -28.11 3.00
C ARG A 474 -22.68 -28.50 1.63
N ALA A 475 -21.81 -28.72 0.64
CA ALA A 475 -22.22 -29.09 -0.72
C ALA A 475 -23.00 -30.41 -0.79
N VAL A 476 -22.75 -31.35 0.12
CA VAL A 476 -23.52 -32.59 0.23
C VAL A 476 -24.92 -32.32 0.80
N ARG A 477 -25.00 -31.52 1.86
CA ARG A 477 -26.26 -31.16 2.53
C ARG A 477 -26.07 -29.94 3.43
N ALA A 478 -27.07 -29.06 3.48
CA ALA A 478 -27.11 -27.96 4.46
C ALA A 478 -26.97 -28.47 5.91
N PHE A 479 -26.35 -27.67 6.78
CA PHE A 479 -26.26 -27.96 8.21
C PHE A 479 -27.58 -27.59 8.91
N VAL A 480 -28.07 -28.48 9.77
CA VAL A 480 -29.25 -28.24 10.60
C VAL A 480 -28.87 -27.43 11.85
N ASP A 481 -27.77 -27.81 12.50
CA ASP A 481 -27.29 -27.19 13.73
C ASP A 481 -25.75 -27.20 13.84
N VAL A 482 -25.25 -26.65 14.96
CA VAL A 482 -23.81 -26.56 15.26
C VAL A 482 -23.20 -27.95 15.52
N THR A 483 -23.93 -28.86 16.14
CA THR A 483 -23.45 -30.21 16.45
C THR A 483 -23.20 -31.02 15.18
N GLU A 484 -24.14 -30.96 14.23
CA GLU A 484 -24.02 -31.60 12.93
C GLU A 484 -22.86 -31.02 12.10
N LEU A 485 -22.69 -29.68 12.13
CA LEU A 485 -21.55 -29.02 11.52
C LEU A 485 -20.23 -29.59 12.07
N CYS A 486 -20.09 -29.66 13.39
CA CYS A 486 -18.88 -30.15 14.03
C CYS A 486 -18.61 -31.62 13.71
N ALA A 487 -19.63 -32.47 13.79
CA ALA A 487 -19.52 -33.90 13.51
C ALA A 487 -19.13 -34.19 12.05
N ARG A 488 -19.66 -33.43 11.08
CA ARG A 488 -19.39 -33.66 9.66
C ARG A 488 -18.07 -33.09 9.18
N THR A 489 -17.57 -32.03 9.82
CA THR A 489 -16.37 -31.31 9.37
C THR A 489 -15.12 -31.65 10.18
N GLY A 490 -15.29 -32.30 11.34
CA GLY A 490 -14.19 -32.69 12.23
C GLY A 490 -13.41 -31.48 12.74
N ILE A 491 -14.07 -30.34 12.94
CA ILE A 491 -13.41 -29.13 13.43
C ILE A 491 -13.07 -29.25 14.90
N ASP A 492 -11.85 -28.82 15.25
CA ASP A 492 -11.37 -28.84 16.62
C ASP A 492 -12.04 -27.77 17.49
N ARG A 493 -11.86 -27.88 18.81
CA ARG A 493 -12.45 -26.96 19.79
C ARG A 493 -12.12 -25.49 19.50
N ARG A 494 -10.87 -25.22 19.14
CA ARG A 494 -10.40 -23.86 18.86
C ARG A 494 -11.09 -23.29 17.62
N GLN A 495 -11.26 -24.08 16.56
CA GLN A 495 -11.93 -23.69 15.33
C GLN A 495 -13.42 -23.39 15.59
N GLN A 496 -14.08 -24.20 16.41
CA GLN A 496 -15.47 -23.97 16.83
C GLN A 496 -15.63 -22.64 17.57
N GLU A 497 -14.74 -22.36 18.53
CA GLU A 497 -14.72 -21.11 19.28
C GLU A 497 -14.50 -19.90 18.37
N LEU A 498 -13.56 -20.01 17.42
CA LEU A 498 -13.31 -18.95 16.42
C LEU A 498 -14.56 -18.65 15.58
N LEU A 499 -15.32 -19.67 15.13
CA LEU A 499 -16.54 -19.47 14.34
C LEU A 499 -17.67 -18.84 15.17
N ALA A 500 -17.84 -19.27 16.43
CA ALA A 500 -18.82 -18.67 17.33
C ALA A 500 -18.49 -17.19 17.59
N GLU A 501 -17.23 -16.87 17.89
CA GLU A 501 -16.79 -15.52 18.20
C GLU A 501 -16.75 -14.60 16.99
N ALA A 502 -16.46 -15.13 15.80
CA ALA A 502 -16.59 -14.38 14.55
C ALA A 502 -18.06 -14.10 14.16
N GLY A 503 -19.03 -14.72 14.85
CA GLY A 503 -20.45 -14.61 14.50
C GLY A 503 -20.84 -15.44 13.27
N ALA A 504 -19.96 -16.33 12.80
CA ALA A 504 -20.17 -17.15 11.61
C ALA A 504 -21.27 -18.21 11.77
N LEU A 505 -21.69 -18.48 13.01
CA LEU A 505 -22.74 -19.45 13.35
C LEU A 505 -24.12 -18.80 13.57
N ARG A 506 -24.28 -17.50 13.30
CA ARG A 506 -25.54 -16.76 13.53
C ARG A 506 -26.73 -17.45 12.85
N GLY A 507 -26.54 -17.97 11.65
CA GLY A 507 -27.57 -18.66 10.90
C GLY A 507 -28.02 -20.02 11.44
N LEU A 508 -27.22 -20.64 12.31
CA LEU A 508 -27.54 -21.93 12.96
C LEU A 508 -27.98 -21.75 14.42
N ALA A 509 -27.37 -20.79 15.13
CA ALA A 509 -27.58 -20.60 16.56
C ALA A 509 -28.31 -19.30 16.92
N GLY A 510 -28.66 -18.45 15.96
CA GLY A 510 -29.38 -17.19 16.15
C GLY A 510 -28.52 -16.01 16.61
N HIS A 511 -27.74 -16.18 17.69
CA HIS A 511 -26.84 -15.14 18.21
C HIS A 511 -25.56 -15.71 18.85
N ARG A 512 -24.56 -14.85 19.04
CA ARG A 512 -23.20 -15.22 19.47
C ARG A 512 -23.14 -15.96 20.82
N HIS A 513 -23.93 -15.55 21.83
CA HIS A 513 -23.97 -16.26 23.11
C HIS A 513 -24.51 -17.69 22.97
N ARG A 514 -25.60 -17.89 22.21
CA ARG A 514 -26.13 -19.23 21.94
C ARG A 514 -25.19 -20.07 21.08
N ALA A 515 -24.46 -19.45 20.15
CA ALA A 515 -23.41 -20.13 19.40
C ALA A 515 -22.28 -20.63 20.31
N LYS A 516 -21.79 -19.79 21.26
CA LYS A 516 -20.78 -20.20 22.24
C LYS A 516 -21.27 -21.35 23.13
N TRP A 517 -22.51 -21.28 23.59
CA TRP A 517 -23.13 -22.35 24.37
C TRP A 517 -23.25 -23.65 23.57
N ALA A 518 -23.78 -23.58 22.35
CA ALA A 518 -23.92 -24.75 21.48
C ALA A 518 -22.57 -25.39 21.18
N VAL A 519 -21.53 -24.58 20.92
CA VAL A 519 -20.15 -25.06 20.77
C VAL A 519 -19.68 -25.74 22.07
N ALA A 520 -19.89 -25.14 23.26
CA ALA A 520 -19.53 -25.72 24.55
C ALA A 520 -20.14 -27.10 24.80
N GLY A 521 -21.37 -27.34 24.34
CA GLY A 521 -22.04 -28.64 24.43
C GLY A 521 -21.64 -29.67 23.35
N VAL A 522 -20.73 -29.35 22.42
CA VAL A 522 -20.24 -30.33 21.43
C VAL A 522 -19.27 -31.30 22.12
N GLU A 523 -19.76 -32.49 22.47
CA GLU A 523 -18.94 -33.57 23.02
C GLU A 523 -18.32 -34.44 21.92
N SER A 524 -17.10 -34.92 22.16
CA SER A 524 -16.45 -35.92 21.30
C SER A 524 -17.16 -37.27 21.45
N GLN A 525 -17.92 -37.68 20.43
CA GLN A 525 -18.72 -38.91 20.50
C GLN A 525 -17.81 -40.15 20.58
N LEU A 526 -18.04 -40.98 21.61
CA LEU A 526 -17.37 -42.26 21.79
C LEU A 526 -18.05 -43.35 20.93
N PRO A 527 -17.31 -44.36 20.41
CA PRO A 527 -17.81 -45.31 19.41
C PRO A 527 -19.05 -46.13 19.82
N LEU A 528 -19.31 -46.24 21.12
CA LEU A 528 -20.35 -47.12 21.68
C LEU A 528 -21.76 -46.52 21.62
N PHE A 529 -21.89 -45.19 21.56
CA PHE A 529 -23.16 -44.47 21.59
C PHE A 529 -23.39 -43.80 20.25
N GLY A 530 -23.94 -44.55 19.29
CA GLY A 530 -24.19 -44.07 17.94
C GLY A 530 -25.01 -42.77 17.92
N ARG A 531 -24.38 -41.65 17.55
CA ARG A 531 -24.94 -40.34 17.19
C ARG A 531 -25.95 -39.67 18.14
N ALA A 532 -26.34 -40.28 19.25
CA ALA A 532 -27.33 -39.74 20.17
C ALA A 532 -26.67 -38.86 21.23
N SER A 533 -26.72 -37.53 21.04
CA SER A 533 -26.56 -36.59 22.17
C SER A 533 -27.88 -36.55 22.95
N PRO A 534 -27.86 -36.60 24.29
CA PRO A 534 -29.05 -36.37 25.09
C PRO A 534 -29.62 -34.97 24.79
N ALA A 535 -30.95 -34.87 24.70
CA ALA A 535 -31.61 -33.59 24.53
C ALA A 535 -31.50 -32.79 25.82
N GLU A 536 -30.63 -31.78 25.84
CA GLU A 536 -30.52 -30.82 26.94
C GLU A 536 -31.71 -29.84 26.94
N GLU A 537 -32.11 -29.38 28.13
CA GLU A 537 -33.11 -28.32 28.25
C GLU A 537 -32.64 -27.03 27.55
N ALA A 538 -33.56 -26.36 26.86
CA ALA A 538 -33.26 -25.13 26.15
C ALA A 538 -32.95 -23.99 27.15
N VAL A 539 -31.67 -23.66 27.31
CA VAL A 539 -31.22 -22.53 28.13
C VAL A 539 -31.51 -21.21 27.41
N VAL A 540 -32.23 -20.30 28.09
CA VAL A 540 -32.46 -18.94 27.60
C VAL A 540 -31.26 -18.07 27.98
N LEU A 541 -30.44 -17.71 26.98
CA LEU A 541 -29.29 -16.82 27.16
C LEU A 541 -29.65 -15.40 26.71
N PRO A 542 -29.13 -14.35 27.38
CA PRO A 542 -29.32 -12.98 26.95
C PRO A 542 -28.70 -12.77 25.56
N VAL A 543 -29.36 -11.97 24.73
CA VAL A 543 -28.81 -11.58 23.42
C VAL A 543 -27.66 -10.59 23.64
N PRO A 544 -26.50 -10.76 22.97
CA PRO A 544 -25.41 -9.79 23.09
C PRO A 544 -25.86 -8.42 22.62
N SER A 545 -25.49 -7.40 23.40
CA SER A 545 -25.65 -6.00 23.04
C SER A 545 -24.89 -5.64 21.77
N VAL A 546 -25.22 -4.48 21.20
CA VAL A 546 -24.51 -3.95 20.01
C VAL A 546 -23.01 -3.76 20.30
N ALA A 547 -22.66 -3.28 21.50
CA ALA A 547 -21.27 -3.05 21.89
C ALA A 547 -20.47 -4.36 22.02
N GLU A 548 -21.04 -5.39 22.64
CA GLU A 548 -20.40 -6.71 22.77
C GLU A 548 -20.19 -7.36 21.40
N ASN A 549 -21.17 -7.22 20.49
CA ASN A 549 -21.02 -7.72 19.12
C ASN A 549 -19.89 -7.00 18.39
N LEU A 550 -19.86 -5.67 18.46
CA LEU A 550 -18.83 -4.84 17.85
C LEU A 550 -17.42 -5.19 18.35
N GLN A 551 -17.26 -5.37 19.66
CA GLN A 551 -15.98 -5.75 20.26
C GLN A 551 -15.47 -7.09 19.74
N SER A 552 -16.34 -8.10 19.72
CA SER A 552 -16.01 -9.43 19.22
C SER A 552 -15.71 -9.42 17.71
N ASP A 553 -16.43 -8.61 16.94
CA ASP A 553 -16.23 -8.43 15.50
C ASP A 553 -14.81 -7.88 15.19
N TYR A 554 -14.41 -6.80 15.86
CA TYR A 554 -13.07 -6.23 15.71
C TYR A 554 -11.97 -7.16 16.24
N ALA A 555 -12.23 -7.89 17.33
CA ALA A 555 -11.27 -8.85 17.87
C ALA A 555 -10.99 -10.01 16.90
N ARG A 556 -12.06 -10.55 16.27
CA ARG A 556 -11.97 -11.77 15.46
C ARG A 556 -11.84 -11.55 13.96
N THR A 557 -12.48 -10.52 13.40
CA THR A 557 -12.44 -10.23 11.97
C THR A 557 -11.72 -8.93 11.63
N GLY A 558 -11.50 -8.06 12.62
CA GLY A 558 -10.87 -6.75 12.40
C GLY A 558 -11.76 -5.72 11.71
N LEU A 559 -13.03 -6.05 11.48
CA LEU A 559 -14.07 -5.18 10.93
C LEU A 559 -15.42 -5.53 11.55
N SER A 560 -16.44 -4.69 11.39
CA SER A 560 -17.82 -5.02 11.77
C SER A 560 -18.78 -4.50 10.69
N LEU A 561 -19.88 -5.23 10.47
CA LEU A 561 -21.01 -4.76 9.67
C LEU A 561 -22.09 -4.07 10.52
N GLY A 562 -21.88 -4.00 11.84
CA GLY A 562 -22.70 -3.23 12.77
C GLY A 562 -22.43 -1.73 12.67
N PRO A 563 -23.01 -0.94 13.59
CA PRO A 563 -22.75 0.50 13.64
C PRO A 563 -21.27 0.78 13.92
N HIS A 564 -20.75 1.86 13.33
CA HIS A 564 -19.38 2.30 13.56
C HIS A 564 -19.15 2.62 15.05
N PRO A 565 -17.98 2.33 15.65
CA PRO A 565 -17.74 2.52 17.08
C PRO A 565 -18.05 3.93 17.61
N LEU A 566 -17.80 4.97 16.80
CA LEU A 566 -18.11 6.34 17.19
C LEU A 566 -19.60 6.61 17.36
N GLN A 567 -20.48 5.85 16.71
CA GLN A 567 -21.92 6.02 16.84
C GLN A 567 -22.39 5.73 18.28
N LEU A 568 -21.76 4.77 18.97
CA LEU A 568 -22.08 4.42 20.36
C LEU A 568 -21.70 5.53 21.34
N ILE A 569 -20.62 6.27 21.05
CA ILE A 569 -20.11 7.37 21.88
C ILE A 569 -20.51 8.76 21.35
N ARG A 570 -21.26 8.84 20.25
CA ARG A 570 -21.64 10.10 19.59
C ARG A 570 -22.38 11.06 20.50
N PRO A 571 -23.31 10.64 21.38
CA PRO A 571 -23.94 11.57 22.33
C PRO A 571 -22.92 12.25 23.26
N ARG A 572 -21.91 11.51 23.73
CA ARG A 572 -20.83 12.06 24.58
C ARG A 572 -19.92 13.00 23.78
N LEU A 573 -19.59 12.65 22.54
CA LEU A 573 -18.81 13.50 21.63
C LEU A 573 -19.53 14.82 21.33
N ARG A 574 -20.85 14.77 21.06
CA ARG A 574 -21.67 15.98 20.84
C ARG A 574 -21.74 16.85 22.08
N ALA A 575 -21.93 16.28 23.26
CA ALA A 575 -21.90 17.02 24.52
C ALA A 575 -20.53 17.70 24.76
N ALA A 576 -19.45 17.03 24.36
CA ALA A 576 -18.10 17.57 24.36
C ALA A 576 -17.79 18.47 23.13
N ARG A 577 -18.78 18.84 22.31
CA ARG A 577 -18.67 19.71 21.12
C ARG A 577 -17.73 19.21 20.01
N PHE A 578 -17.60 17.90 19.85
CA PHE A 578 -16.91 17.29 18.70
C PHE A 578 -17.90 17.08 17.55
N ALA A 579 -17.61 17.68 16.40
CA ALA A 579 -18.36 17.53 15.16
C ALA A 579 -18.09 16.18 14.48
N ASP A 580 -19.07 15.71 13.70
CA ASP A 580 -18.90 14.58 12.77
C ASP A 580 -18.40 15.06 11.40
N SER A 581 -17.86 14.13 10.61
CA SER A 581 -17.23 14.42 9.32
C SER A 581 -18.21 15.04 8.31
N ARG A 582 -19.50 14.70 8.38
CA ARG A 582 -20.55 15.31 7.56
C ARG A 582 -20.74 16.79 7.91
N SER A 583 -20.84 17.09 9.21
CA SER A 583 -20.97 18.46 9.72
C SER A 583 -19.75 19.32 9.41
N LEU A 584 -18.55 18.72 9.42
CA LEU A 584 -17.30 19.41 9.04
C LEU A 584 -17.27 19.84 7.58
N ARG A 585 -17.79 19.02 6.65
CA ARG A 585 -17.83 19.37 5.22
C ARG A 585 -18.67 20.62 4.93
N GLY A 586 -19.65 20.93 5.78
CA GLY A 586 -20.45 22.15 5.68
C GLY A 586 -19.83 23.38 6.36
N GLN A 587 -18.68 23.25 7.03
CA GLN A 587 -18.05 24.39 7.72
C GLN A 587 -17.31 25.31 6.74
N PRO A 588 -17.39 26.64 6.93
CA PRO A 588 -16.60 27.60 6.15
C PRO A 588 -15.09 27.36 6.27
N HIS A 589 -14.34 27.75 5.24
CA HIS A 589 -12.88 27.81 5.28
C HIS A 589 -12.40 28.65 6.48
N GLN A 590 -11.33 28.20 7.14
CA GLN A 590 -10.72 28.80 8.35
C GLN A 590 -11.55 28.71 9.64
N SER A 591 -12.61 27.92 9.68
CA SER A 591 -13.42 27.74 10.91
C SER A 591 -12.65 27.00 12.01
N ALA A 592 -12.81 27.42 13.26
CA ALA A 592 -12.30 26.68 14.41
C ALA A 592 -13.23 25.52 14.73
N VAL A 593 -12.72 24.28 14.66
CA VAL A 593 -13.53 23.07 14.82
C VAL A 593 -12.86 22.06 15.75
N ARG A 594 -13.68 21.15 16.28
CA ARG A 594 -13.23 20.00 17.06
C ARG A 594 -13.80 18.75 16.41
N ALA A 595 -12.94 17.79 16.08
CA ALA A 595 -13.31 16.53 15.46
C ALA A 595 -12.74 15.36 16.25
N ALA A 596 -13.44 14.24 16.30
CA ALA A 596 -12.95 13.02 16.91
C ALA A 596 -13.17 11.84 15.97
N GLY A 597 -12.21 10.93 15.90
CA GLY A 597 -12.25 9.79 14.99
C GLY A 597 -11.28 8.68 15.40
N LEU A 598 -11.57 7.46 14.94
CA LEU A 598 -10.64 6.34 15.07
C LEU A 598 -9.42 6.61 14.19
N VAL A 599 -8.22 6.50 14.75
CA VAL A 599 -7.02 6.69 13.95
C VAL A 599 -6.82 5.47 13.06
N THR A 600 -6.91 5.68 11.76
CA THR A 600 -6.77 4.62 10.76
C THR A 600 -5.37 4.57 10.17
N GLN A 601 -4.77 5.73 9.91
CA GLN A 601 -3.46 5.85 9.28
C GLN A 601 -2.66 7.02 9.82
N ARG A 602 -1.34 6.84 9.91
CA ARG A 602 -0.35 7.89 10.12
C ARG A 602 0.67 7.83 8.99
N GLN A 603 0.84 8.94 8.27
CA GLN A 603 1.75 9.06 7.15
C GLN A 603 2.68 10.25 7.37
N ARG A 604 3.99 10.01 7.42
CA ARG A 604 5.01 11.06 7.51
C ARG A 604 5.89 11.02 6.26
N PRO A 605 5.54 11.77 5.20
CA PRO A 605 6.35 11.81 4.00
C PRO A 605 7.76 12.29 4.32
N GLN A 606 8.77 11.64 3.74
CA GLN A 606 10.18 12.02 3.95
C GLN A 606 10.50 13.46 3.48
N THR A 607 9.63 14.04 2.65
CA THR A 607 9.80 15.37 2.05
C THR A 607 8.96 16.47 2.63
N ALA A 608 7.99 16.16 3.49
CA ALA A 608 7.23 17.20 4.16
C ALA A 608 7.98 17.60 5.44
N SER A 609 8.74 18.70 5.37
CA SER A 609 9.55 19.25 6.46
C SER A 609 8.71 19.42 7.74
N GLY A 610 8.72 18.40 8.60
CA GLY A 610 8.01 18.41 9.88
C GLY A 610 6.49 18.20 9.83
N VAL A 611 5.89 17.67 8.76
CA VAL A 611 4.43 17.43 8.70
C VAL A 611 4.09 15.94 8.73
N THR A 612 3.09 15.58 9.53
CA THR A 612 2.46 14.26 9.52
C THR A 612 0.99 14.38 9.16
N PHE A 613 0.54 13.52 8.24
CA PHE A 613 -0.87 13.35 7.90
C PHE A 613 -1.45 12.20 8.73
N ILE A 614 -2.46 12.50 9.54
CA ILE A 614 -3.23 11.49 10.29
C ILE A 614 -4.61 11.41 9.66
N THR A 615 -5.07 10.20 9.35
CA THR A 615 -6.48 9.97 8.98
C THR A 615 -7.23 9.49 10.21
N ILE A 616 -8.27 10.23 10.58
CA ILE A 616 -9.25 9.78 11.58
C ILE A 616 -10.57 9.44 10.89
N GLU A 617 -11.29 8.43 11.36
CA GLU A 617 -12.55 7.98 10.75
C GLU A 617 -13.71 8.04 11.74
N ASP A 618 -14.88 8.44 11.25
CA ASP A 618 -16.15 8.33 11.95
C ASP A 618 -17.21 7.60 11.13
N GLU A 619 -18.44 7.52 11.66
CA GLU A 619 -19.56 6.80 11.02
C GLU A 619 -19.96 7.33 9.63
N HIS A 620 -19.46 8.51 9.23
CA HIS A 620 -19.81 9.14 7.96
C HIS A 620 -18.63 9.20 6.99
N GLY A 621 -17.39 9.11 7.47
CA GLY A 621 -16.22 9.14 6.60
C GLY A 621 -14.90 9.42 7.29
N ALA A 622 -13.86 9.47 6.46
CA ALA A 622 -12.53 9.88 6.86
C ALA A 622 -12.42 11.41 6.96
N ILE A 623 -11.63 11.87 7.92
CA ILE A 623 -11.21 13.25 8.13
C ILE A 623 -9.68 13.26 8.07
N ASN A 624 -9.14 14.09 7.19
CA ASN A 624 -7.70 14.28 7.05
C ASN A 624 -7.23 15.32 8.07
N VAL A 625 -6.23 14.96 8.87
CA VAL A 625 -5.66 15.81 9.91
C VAL A 625 -4.20 16.08 9.58
N VAL A 626 -3.82 17.35 9.56
CA VAL A 626 -2.44 17.80 9.37
C VAL A 626 -1.84 18.13 10.74
N VAL A 627 -0.76 17.45 11.10
CA VAL A 627 -0.06 17.64 12.37
C VAL A 627 1.36 18.12 12.11
N TRP A 628 1.67 19.33 12.56
CA TRP A 628 3.02 19.90 12.52
C TRP A 628 3.92 19.30 13.61
N SER A 629 5.22 19.27 13.36
CA SER A 629 6.23 18.65 14.23
C SER A 629 6.16 19.19 15.66
N GLN A 630 6.01 20.50 15.82
CA GLN A 630 5.90 21.13 17.13
C GLN A 630 4.70 20.61 17.95
N VAL A 631 3.55 20.37 17.29
CA VAL A 631 2.36 19.81 17.96
C VAL A 631 2.56 18.33 18.25
N ALA A 632 3.13 17.58 17.30
CA ALA A 632 3.43 16.16 17.47
C ALA A 632 4.44 15.92 18.62
N GLU A 633 5.46 16.76 18.76
CA GLU A 633 6.46 16.68 19.82
C GLU A 633 5.88 17.08 21.17
N ARG A 634 5.14 18.19 21.23
CA ARG A 634 4.49 18.65 22.47
C ARG A 634 3.44 17.66 23.00
N GLN A 635 2.76 16.93 22.12
CA GLN A 635 1.65 16.03 22.46
C GLN A 635 1.90 14.59 21.99
N ARG A 636 3.13 14.13 22.19
CA ARG A 636 3.66 12.88 21.64
C ARG A 636 2.84 11.64 21.98
N ARG A 637 2.38 11.51 23.23
CA ARG A 637 1.59 10.36 23.66
C ARG A 637 0.28 10.24 22.87
N ALA A 638 -0.48 11.33 22.80
CA ALA A 638 -1.70 11.37 21.99
C ALA A 638 -1.42 11.20 20.50
N TYR A 639 -0.30 11.73 20.00
CA TYR A 639 0.08 11.58 18.60
C TYR A 639 0.42 10.11 18.23
N LEU A 640 1.15 9.38 19.06
CA LEU A 640 1.62 8.01 18.78
C LEU A 640 0.64 6.92 19.21
N GLU A 641 0.09 7.01 20.44
CA GLU A 641 -0.61 5.91 21.08
C GLU A 641 -2.12 5.96 20.90
N ALA A 642 -2.68 7.13 20.56
CA ALA A 642 -4.13 7.28 20.51
C ALA A 642 -4.78 6.42 19.41
N ARG A 643 -5.78 5.64 19.83
CA ARG A 643 -6.66 4.85 18.97
C ARG A 643 -7.93 5.61 18.64
N LEU A 644 -8.44 6.40 19.59
CA LEU A 644 -9.43 7.44 19.36
C LEU A 644 -8.76 8.80 19.59
N LEU A 645 -8.69 9.62 18.55
CA LEU A 645 -8.02 10.91 18.60
C LEU A 645 -9.04 12.04 18.53
N GLY A 646 -9.06 12.88 19.56
CA GLY A 646 -9.73 14.18 19.56
C GLY A 646 -8.78 15.25 19.03
N VAL A 647 -9.21 15.99 18.02
CA VAL A 647 -8.44 17.04 17.36
C VAL A 647 -9.18 18.36 17.46
N GLU A 648 -8.51 19.37 18.01
CA GLU A 648 -8.97 20.75 17.99
C GLU A 648 -8.07 21.54 17.06
N GLY A 649 -8.67 22.29 16.14
CA GLY A 649 -7.91 22.83 15.04
C GLY A 649 -8.70 23.78 14.15
N GLN A 650 -8.08 24.08 13.02
CA GLN A 650 -8.65 24.94 11.99
C GLN A 650 -9.03 24.08 10.77
N TRP A 651 -10.28 24.21 10.34
CA TRP A 651 -10.78 23.57 9.14
C TRP A 651 -10.35 24.39 7.91
N GLU A 652 -9.63 23.76 7.00
CA GLU A 652 -9.25 24.36 5.73
C GLU A 652 -9.88 23.57 4.59
N CYS A 653 -10.53 24.30 3.69
CA CYS A 653 -11.03 23.79 2.43
C CYS A 653 -10.45 24.65 1.30
N VAL A 654 -9.58 24.08 0.47
CA VAL A 654 -8.91 24.79 -0.63
C VAL A 654 -8.89 23.88 -1.86
N ASP A 655 -9.42 24.39 -2.97
CA ASP A 655 -9.48 23.70 -4.27
C ASP A 655 -10.10 22.29 -4.20
N GLY A 656 -11.19 22.15 -3.45
CA GLY A 656 -11.90 20.87 -3.29
C GLY A 656 -11.25 19.88 -2.31
N VAL A 657 -10.13 20.24 -1.69
CA VAL A 657 -9.45 19.45 -0.67
C VAL A 657 -9.74 20.03 0.71
N ALA A 658 -10.21 19.19 1.62
CA ALA A 658 -10.48 19.58 3.00
C ALA A 658 -9.59 18.84 4.01
N HIS A 659 -9.00 19.59 4.93
CA HIS A 659 -8.18 19.07 6.02
C HIS A 659 -8.35 19.88 7.31
N LEU A 660 -8.13 19.20 8.43
CA LEU A 660 -8.13 19.78 9.77
C LEU A 660 -6.68 20.00 10.22
N ILE A 661 -6.24 21.25 10.32
CA ILE A 661 -4.93 21.57 10.89
C ILE A 661 -5.00 21.46 12.40
N ALA A 662 -4.31 20.47 12.96
CA ALA A 662 -4.30 20.21 14.39
C ALA A 662 -3.54 21.31 15.14
N ARG A 663 -4.21 21.91 16.14
CA ARG A 663 -3.58 22.79 17.14
C ARG A 663 -3.42 22.06 18.49
N ARG A 664 -4.37 21.17 18.81
CA ARG A 664 -4.36 20.33 20.00
C ARG A 664 -4.85 18.92 19.69
N LEU A 665 -4.09 17.94 20.15
CA LEU A 665 -4.39 16.51 20.13
C LEU A 665 -4.77 16.04 21.53
N THR A 666 -5.82 15.24 21.64
CA THR A 666 -6.26 14.63 22.90
C THR A 666 -6.47 13.14 22.67
N ASP A 667 -5.79 12.31 23.47
CA ASP A 667 -6.06 10.87 23.49
C ASP A 667 -7.39 10.62 24.18
N MET A 668 -8.35 10.09 23.43
CA MET A 668 -9.68 9.74 23.92
C MET A 668 -9.89 8.22 23.92
N SER A 669 -8.82 7.42 23.78
CA SER A 669 -8.91 5.96 23.63
C SER A 669 -9.62 5.28 24.80
N ALA A 670 -9.57 5.86 26.00
CA ALA A 670 -10.32 5.39 27.17
C ALA A 670 -11.84 5.31 26.93
N TRP A 671 -12.39 6.09 25.98
CA TRP A 671 -13.81 6.10 25.66
C TRP A 671 -14.23 4.92 24.78
N LEU A 672 -13.28 4.22 24.16
CA LEU A 672 -13.53 3.00 23.38
C LEU A 672 -13.63 1.75 24.26
N GLY A 673 -13.20 1.81 25.52
CA GLY A 673 -13.09 0.63 26.37
C GLY A 673 -12.13 -0.41 25.78
N GLU A 674 -12.57 -1.67 25.74
CA GLU A 674 -11.78 -2.83 25.29
C GLU A 674 -11.84 -3.12 23.77
N LEU A 675 -12.42 -2.22 22.95
CA LEU A 675 -12.36 -2.38 21.49
C LEU A 675 -10.90 -2.49 21.02
N ASP A 676 -10.56 -3.27 19.98
CA ASP A 676 -9.22 -3.31 19.34
C ASP A 676 -9.29 -2.70 17.93
N SER A 677 -8.76 -1.49 17.78
CA SER A 677 -8.71 -0.68 16.57
C SER A 677 -7.26 -0.25 16.36
N ARG A 678 -6.53 -1.05 15.57
CA ARG A 678 -5.12 -0.79 15.27
C ARG A 678 -5.02 0.10 14.04
N SER A 679 -4.23 1.16 14.12
CA SER A 679 -3.88 1.98 12.96
C SER A 679 -2.86 1.25 12.07
N ARG A 680 -2.91 1.51 10.76
CA ARG A 680 -1.84 1.14 9.84
C ARG A 680 -0.88 2.32 9.73
N ASP A 681 0.21 2.24 10.47
CA ASP A 681 1.23 3.29 10.48
C ASP A 681 2.24 3.03 9.35
N PHE A 682 2.38 4.00 8.44
CA PHE A 682 3.32 3.94 7.32
C PHE A 682 4.51 4.86 7.61
N ARG A 683 5.72 4.36 7.36
CA ARG A 683 6.99 5.04 7.65
C ARG A 683 7.68 5.55 6.42
#